data_AF-A0A9W8U728-F1
#
_entry.id   AF-A0A9W8U728-F1
#
_cell.length_a   1.000
_cell.length_b   1.000
_cell.length_c   1.000
_cell.angle_alpha   90.00
_cell.angle_beta   90.00
_cell.angle_gamma   90.00
#
_symmetry.space_group_name_H-M   'P 1'
#
loop_
_entity.id
_entity.type
_entity.pdbx_description
1 polymer ?
#
loop_
_entity_poly.entity_id
_entity_poly.type
_entity_poly.pdbx_seq_one_letter_code
_entity_poly.pdbx_strand_id
1 'polypeptide(L)'
;MDATGNSVQALQGILPLQPGNVDGNEKFPDFCLHSEAQCSDDSQDKDKDQENKEYHRYQEGLNHNNTNSKNHPHFHYPRPHSPSASISESSRLSCISTASTSASSCTSSRVSSASFDSFSTPISLAFDSSQHSPRSSICSNPYSSPVSDFIARNRSLTGASFTSLSSPPSSPTPRTRRDKSQLHAARAQRSGSTVSNASSAVGPHRKEQSTTPRKFRSNPTPADALAAVESHDQKLTRMAFAEQQRWVTVQQKTFTKWLNTKIEVRNLEVKDLVKDLSDGVMLIHLLECLSHESLGRYASKPKLRVQKFENANLALDFVKSRGIQMTNIGAEDVVDGNQKIVLGLIWTLILRFTISDINEEGMSAKEGLLLWCQRKTACYDEVEVRDFSGSWNDGLAFCALLDIHRPDLIDYDALDKSDHRGNMQLAFDIAHKEIGIPKLLDVEDVCDVAKPDERSLMTYIAYWFHAFSQMEKVENAGRRVEKFVNNMQGAWEMQSAYERRMRALLKTIQEQIEVWKEATFEGTYADAKAQSIQFFNYKKGKKREWVAEKSDLATLLGNIKTKLGTYRLRPYDPPAELSLDALEQRWAELASNEMRRAQLINETIRDIKNALRKSFADKANDFAMALNTMQLAISGLDGDVEDQLHHVRKLSESLAPLDQYLDKISELDQKCQEANIEENDFTTYTYDELSYELGLVKTSVQKKLAFLENQMVARSMTNLTPIQLEEFESVFRHFDRDDTNSLQELEFSAALASLGLVFSEDEMHDYFHATSGGRDYVTFEQFIRFMVDVTEDQNTAEQVYQSFREVADGKPYVTEMDLRHSLVPDEVIDQLIEIMPAHSGPDMSEDRGMPQYDYISFMEKLINEQNNEQDSEATQSSNPEPQSPHTNGV
;
A
#
# COMPACT_ATOMS: atom_id res chain seq x y z
N MET A 1 46.55 13.99 -38.06
CA MET A 1 46.55 15.45 -38.11
C MET A 1 46.52 16.01 -36.68
N ASP A 2 47.60 16.02 -35.89
CA ASP A 2 48.94 15.39 -35.93
C ASP A 2 49.42 15.28 -34.46
N ALA A 3 49.88 14.14 -33.93
CA ALA A 3 51.14 13.41 -34.14
C ALA A 3 52.28 13.86 -33.19
N THR A 4 53.07 12.89 -32.71
CA THR A 4 54.13 12.98 -31.65
C THR A 4 53.60 13.27 -30.22
N GLY A 5 54.06 12.62 -29.13
CA GLY A 5 54.72 11.31 -29.01
C GLY A 5 56.15 11.31 -28.48
N ASN A 6 56.35 10.97 -27.20
CA ASN A 6 57.55 10.27 -26.72
C ASN A 6 57.37 9.63 -25.32
N SER A 7 58.27 8.74 -24.91
CA SER A 7 58.23 7.97 -23.65
C SER A 7 59.61 7.92 -22.97
N VAL A 8 59.65 7.94 -21.63
CA VAL A 8 60.83 7.64 -20.80
C VAL A 8 60.38 6.89 -19.54
N GLN A 9 61.21 5.98 -19.03
CA GLN A 9 60.93 5.09 -17.90
C GLN A 9 61.71 5.47 -16.63
N ALA A 10 61.20 4.98 -15.49
CA ALA A 10 61.92 4.45 -14.32
C ALA A 10 62.94 5.31 -13.53
N LEU A 11 62.82 5.20 -12.21
CA LEU A 11 63.97 5.19 -11.30
C LEU A 11 63.62 4.31 -10.08
N GLN A 12 64.53 3.38 -9.73
CA GLN A 12 64.43 2.57 -8.51
C GLN A 12 65.35 3.15 -7.42
N GLY A 13 64.94 3.03 -6.16
CA GLY A 13 65.78 3.32 -4.99
C GLY A 13 65.75 2.14 -4.02
N ILE A 14 66.91 1.73 -3.51
CA ILE A 14 67.12 0.52 -2.69
C ILE A 14 67.78 0.90 -1.35
N LEU A 15 67.37 0.21 -0.28
CA LEU A 15 68.01 -0.13 1.02
C LEU A 15 69.40 0.50 1.36
N PRO A 16 69.75 0.78 2.66
CA PRO A 16 69.59 -0.20 3.75
C PRO A 16 69.45 0.25 5.24
N LEU A 17 69.01 -0.72 6.06
CA LEU A 17 69.44 -1.12 7.44
C LEU A 17 69.81 -0.10 8.56
N GLN A 18 68.99 -0.14 9.63
CA GLN A 18 69.25 -0.30 11.10
C GLN A 18 70.70 -0.42 11.68
N PRO A 19 70.97 -0.28 13.03
CA PRO A 19 70.04 -0.56 14.18
C PRO A 19 70.13 0.31 15.48
N GLY A 20 69.13 0.11 16.37
CA GLY A 20 69.28 0.09 17.85
C GLY A 20 68.84 1.33 18.67
N ASN A 21 68.37 1.22 19.93
CA ASN A 21 67.91 0.04 20.72
C ASN A 21 67.12 0.49 22.00
N VAL A 22 66.67 -0.47 22.85
CA VAL A 22 66.08 -0.34 24.23
C VAL A 22 64.56 0.01 24.24
N ASP A 23 63.63 -0.75 24.87
CA ASP A 23 63.70 -1.95 25.74
C ASP A 23 62.39 -2.83 25.75
N GLY A 24 62.47 -4.10 26.16
CA GLY A 24 61.40 -4.82 26.93
C GLY A 24 60.39 -5.82 26.27
N ASN A 25 60.67 -7.15 26.36
CA ASN A 25 59.79 -8.37 26.43
C ASN A 25 58.42 -8.48 25.66
N GLU A 26 58.16 -9.47 24.77
CA GLU A 26 57.96 -10.96 24.93
C GLU A 26 56.59 -11.38 25.55
N LYS A 27 55.81 -12.41 25.10
CA LYS A 27 55.90 -13.45 24.00
C LYS A 27 54.50 -14.12 23.71
N PHE A 28 54.37 -14.91 22.62
CA PHE A 28 53.18 -15.73 22.22
C PHE A 28 53.22 -17.19 22.74
N PRO A 29 52.06 -17.89 22.89
CA PRO A 29 51.57 -18.97 21.97
C PRO A 29 50.05 -18.83 21.60
N ASP A 30 49.35 -19.52 20.68
CA ASP A 30 49.35 -20.89 20.07
C ASP A 30 48.58 -21.99 20.87
N PHE A 31 47.83 -22.97 20.32
CA PHE A 31 47.67 -23.46 18.92
C PHE A 31 46.20 -23.84 18.49
N CYS A 32 45.86 -25.11 18.13
CA CYS A 32 44.60 -25.51 17.45
C CYS A 32 44.08 -26.97 17.68
N LEU A 33 42.75 -27.15 17.51
CA LEU A 33 41.98 -28.32 16.95
C LEU A 33 41.78 -29.68 17.70
N HIS A 34 40.81 -30.46 17.15
CA HIS A 34 40.41 -31.89 17.37
C HIS A 34 39.43 -32.24 18.54
N SER A 35 38.55 -33.26 18.44
CA SER A 35 37.95 -34.00 17.28
C SER A 35 36.79 -34.93 17.73
N GLU A 36 35.89 -35.32 16.79
CA GLU A 36 35.03 -36.55 16.79
C GLU A 36 34.08 -36.82 18.00
N ALA A 37 33.26 -37.89 18.05
CA ALA A 37 32.23 -38.40 17.12
C ALA A 37 31.38 -39.51 17.82
N GLN A 38 30.24 -39.95 17.23
CA GLN A 38 29.45 -41.16 17.60
C GLN A 38 28.72 -41.14 18.97
N CYS A 39 27.68 -41.95 19.27
CA CYS A 39 26.63 -42.62 18.47
C CYS A 39 25.53 -43.19 19.41
N SER A 40 24.33 -43.45 18.86
CA SER A 40 23.26 -44.40 19.31
C SER A 40 22.42 -44.10 20.59
N ASP A 41 21.11 -44.31 20.39
CA ASP A 41 20.07 -44.90 21.26
C ASP A 41 20.26 -45.00 22.79
N ASP A 42 19.22 -44.63 23.54
CA ASP A 42 18.37 -45.65 24.20
C ASP A 42 16.92 -45.13 24.42
N SER A 43 16.00 -46.03 24.80
CA SER A 43 14.55 -45.80 24.88
C SER A 43 13.95 -46.04 26.27
N GLN A 44 13.12 -45.11 26.76
CA GLN A 44 11.93 -45.30 27.63
C GLN A 44 11.30 -43.91 27.90
N ASP A 45 10.00 -43.62 27.75
CA ASP A 45 8.75 -44.35 28.08
C ASP A 45 8.35 -44.23 29.57
N LYS A 46 7.03 -44.10 29.81
CA LYS A 46 6.27 -43.95 31.09
C LYS A 46 6.27 -42.58 31.78
N ASP A 47 5.22 -42.17 32.51
CA ASP A 47 3.77 -42.52 32.50
C ASP A 47 3.00 -41.58 33.48
N LYS A 48 1.66 -41.48 33.37
CA LYS A 48 0.68 -40.91 34.35
C LYS A 48 0.74 -39.41 34.68
N ASP A 49 -0.38 -38.66 34.56
CA ASP A 49 -1.63 -38.60 35.37
C ASP A 49 -1.39 -37.89 36.74
N GLN A 50 -2.22 -36.96 37.21
CA GLN A 50 -3.68 -37.08 37.41
C GLN A 50 -4.42 -35.70 37.51
N GLU A 51 -5.75 -35.75 37.36
CA GLU A 51 -6.89 -34.95 37.92
C GLU A 51 -6.66 -33.82 38.98
N ASN A 52 -7.58 -32.86 39.23
CA ASN A 52 -8.94 -32.62 38.72
C ASN A 52 -9.39 -31.13 38.72
N LYS A 53 -10.63 -30.88 38.27
CA LYS A 53 -11.37 -29.59 38.36
C LYS A 53 -12.11 -29.46 39.70
N GLU A 54 -12.44 -28.20 40.06
CA GLU A 54 -13.75 -27.67 40.56
C GLU A 54 -13.52 -26.40 41.42
N TYR A 55 -14.52 -25.59 41.79
CA TYR A 55 -15.51 -24.80 41.02
C TYR A 55 -16.20 -23.82 42.02
N HIS A 56 -16.55 -22.59 41.61
CA HIS A 56 -17.53 -21.68 42.27
C HIS A 56 -17.22 -21.06 43.67
N ARG A 57 -17.88 -19.98 44.17
CA ARG A 57 -18.48 -18.74 43.58
C ARG A 57 -19.04 -17.81 44.71
N TYR A 58 -19.09 -16.49 44.48
CA TYR A 58 -19.82 -15.44 45.27
C TYR A 58 -19.36 -15.18 46.73
N GLN A 59 -19.77 -14.12 47.46
CA GLN A 59 -19.97 -12.66 47.17
C GLN A 59 -20.27 -11.88 48.50
N GLU A 60 -19.71 -10.67 48.65
CA GLU A 60 -20.08 -9.56 49.57
C GLU A 60 -20.14 -9.72 51.13
N GLY A 61 -19.88 -8.59 51.82
CA GLY A 61 -19.95 -8.41 53.29
C GLY A 61 -19.45 -7.02 53.73
N LEU A 62 -20.00 -6.41 54.79
CA LEU A 62 -19.95 -4.95 55.04
C LEU A 62 -19.43 -4.51 56.44
N ASN A 63 -18.86 -3.29 56.47
CA ASN A 63 -18.78 -2.30 57.57
C ASN A 63 -18.07 -2.63 58.91
N HIS A 64 -17.32 -1.63 59.44
CA HIS A 64 -17.75 -0.89 60.66
C HIS A 64 -16.96 0.40 61.01
N ASN A 65 -17.69 1.32 61.66
CA ASN A 65 -17.27 2.37 62.61
C ASN A 65 -16.76 3.77 62.17
N ASN A 66 -17.15 4.75 63.01
CA ASN A 66 -17.09 6.21 62.87
C ASN A 66 -17.33 6.87 64.25
N THR A 67 -16.57 7.89 64.67
CA THR A 67 -16.89 8.77 65.83
C THR A 67 -16.16 10.13 65.81
N ASN A 68 -16.94 11.24 65.86
CA ASN A 68 -16.86 12.42 66.78
C ASN A 68 -15.49 13.08 67.16
N SER A 69 -15.35 14.41 67.39
CA SER A 69 -16.30 15.55 67.42
C SER A 69 -15.60 16.92 67.20
N LYS A 70 -16.34 18.04 67.31
CA LYS A 70 -15.98 19.45 67.00
C LYS A 70 -15.25 20.22 68.12
N ASN A 71 -14.55 21.31 67.77
CA ASN A 71 -14.60 22.63 68.46
C ASN A 71 -13.83 23.75 67.70
N HIS A 72 -14.09 25.02 68.05
CA HIS A 72 -13.51 26.27 67.46
C HIS A 72 -13.18 27.28 68.58
N PRO A 73 -12.25 28.26 68.42
CA PRO A 73 -12.66 29.66 68.12
C PRO A 73 -11.59 30.49 67.32
N HIS A 74 -11.68 31.83 67.36
CA HIS A 74 -10.90 32.85 66.60
C HIS A 74 -9.53 33.29 67.21
N PHE A 75 -8.64 33.93 66.41
CA PHE A 75 -8.23 35.35 66.61
C PHE A 75 -7.29 35.98 65.52
N HIS A 76 -7.50 37.29 65.27
CA HIS A 76 -6.66 38.40 64.75
C HIS A 76 -5.75 38.36 63.48
N TYR A 77 -5.80 39.50 62.76
CA TYR A 77 -4.89 40.06 61.73
C TYR A 77 -3.54 40.58 62.30
N PRO A 78 -2.47 40.77 61.47
CA PRO A 78 -2.21 42.11 60.87
C PRO A 78 -1.59 42.13 59.44
N ARG A 79 -1.69 43.31 58.79
CA ARG A 79 -0.89 43.78 57.62
C ARG A 79 0.54 44.20 58.10
N PRO A 80 1.58 44.49 57.26
CA PRO A 80 1.53 45.64 56.32
C PRO A 80 2.54 45.73 55.12
N HIS A 81 2.41 46.86 54.39
CA HIS A 81 3.44 47.63 53.65
C HIS A 81 4.05 47.18 52.30
N SER A 82 4.39 48.23 51.54
CA SER A 82 4.90 48.27 50.16
C SER A 82 5.77 49.54 49.95
N PRO A 83 6.77 49.52 49.04
CA PRO A 83 7.25 50.69 48.29
C PRO A 83 6.72 50.62 46.83
N SER A 84 6.24 51.68 46.16
CA SER A 84 6.93 52.85 45.57
C SER A 84 7.99 52.50 44.49
N ALA A 85 8.19 53.27 43.41
CA ALA A 85 7.86 54.69 43.17
C ALA A 85 7.38 55.01 41.72
N SER A 86 7.26 56.31 41.39
CA SER A 86 6.52 56.87 40.24
C SER A 86 7.31 57.89 39.39
N ILE A 87 6.97 58.00 38.10
CA ILE A 87 7.35 59.05 37.10
C ILE A 87 6.14 59.11 36.14
N SER A 88 5.23 60.11 36.12
CA SER A 88 5.30 61.50 35.61
C SER A 88 5.60 61.58 34.08
N GLU A 89 4.99 62.42 33.24
CA GLU A 89 3.97 63.49 33.39
C GLU A 89 3.38 63.87 32.00
N SER A 90 2.18 64.49 31.92
CA SER A 90 1.66 65.29 30.76
C SER A 90 1.47 64.60 29.38
N SER A 91 0.66 65.08 28.42
CA SER A 91 -0.50 66.01 28.35
C SER A 91 -1.29 65.67 27.06
N ARG A 92 -2.62 65.49 27.06
CA ARG A 92 -3.70 66.48 26.77
C ARG A 92 -3.78 67.04 25.33
N LEU A 93 -5.01 67.04 24.77
CA LEU A 93 -5.56 67.82 23.62
C LEU A 93 -5.16 67.38 22.18
N SER A 94 -5.92 67.67 21.09
CA SER A 94 -7.40 67.66 20.85
C SER A 94 -7.77 68.03 19.38
N CYS A 95 -8.68 67.26 18.76
CA CYS A 95 -9.73 67.70 17.79
C CYS A 95 -9.36 68.40 16.45
N ILE A 96 -10.40 68.65 15.63
CA ILE A 96 -10.46 69.35 14.32
C ILE A 96 -9.91 68.51 13.13
N SER A 97 -10.63 68.10 12.06
CA SER A 97 -11.96 68.35 11.43
C SER A 97 -11.93 69.20 10.14
N THR A 98 -12.82 68.87 9.17
CA THR A 98 -13.02 69.50 7.83
C THR A 98 -11.84 69.32 6.85
N ALA A 99 -11.91 69.39 5.50
CA ALA A 99 -12.96 69.52 4.46
C ALA A 99 -12.31 69.22 3.08
N SER A 100 -12.95 69.08 1.90
CA SER A 100 -14.30 68.68 1.46
C SER A 100 -14.33 68.65 -0.09
N THR A 101 -15.37 68.06 -0.74
CA THR A 101 -15.76 68.29 -2.18
C THR A 101 -14.78 67.81 -3.30
N SER A 102 -15.18 67.56 -4.55
CA SER A 102 -16.49 67.56 -5.23
C SER A 102 -16.50 66.78 -6.57
N ALA A 103 -17.63 66.12 -6.88
CA ALA A 103 -18.20 65.88 -8.23
C ALA A 103 -17.39 65.00 -9.24
N SER A 104 -17.95 64.44 -10.32
CA SER A 104 -19.30 64.58 -10.92
C SER A 104 -19.93 63.25 -11.34
N SER A 105 -21.26 63.23 -11.30
CA SER A 105 -22.18 62.25 -11.89
C SER A 105 -22.19 62.21 -13.43
N CYS A 106 -22.69 61.11 -14.04
CA CYS A 106 -23.93 61.11 -14.86
C CYS A 106 -24.22 59.80 -15.65
N THR A 107 -25.41 59.21 -15.43
CA THR A 107 -26.36 58.60 -16.43
C THR A 107 -25.94 57.48 -17.41
N SER A 108 -26.82 56.61 -17.95
CA SER A 108 -28.16 56.07 -17.59
C SER A 108 -28.64 55.10 -18.69
N SER A 109 -29.58 54.18 -18.38
CA SER A 109 -30.50 53.47 -19.32
C SER A 109 -29.89 52.46 -20.35
N ARG A 110 -30.60 51.46 -20.89
CA ARG A 110 -31.91 50.81 -20.62
C ARG A 110 -31.85 49.35 -21.18
N VAL A 111 -32.28 48.33 -20.44
CA VAL A 111 -33.59 47.62 -20.55
C VAL A 111 -33.92 47.00 -21.91
N SER A 112 -33.98 45.65 -21.96
CA SER A 112 -35.09 44.83 -22.51
C SER A 112 -34.74 43.32 -22.43
N SER A 113 -35.58 42.30 -22.20
CA SER A 113 -36.91 42.08 -21.56
C SER A 113 -37.72 41.02 -22.34
N ALA A 114 -37.85 39.78 -21.85
CA ALA A 114 -38.91 38.77 -22.15
C ALA A 114 -38.52 37.36 -21.63
N SER A 115 -39.43 36.40 -21.46
CA SER A 115 -40.46 36.24 -20.40
C SER A 115 -41.19 34.88 -20.57
N PHE A 116 -41.86 34.38 -19.50
CA PHE A 116 -42.78 33.21 -19.45
C PHE A 116 -42.11 31.82 -19.68
N ASP A 117 -42.56 30.68 -19.14
CA ASP A 117 -43.64 30.26 -18.18
C ASP A 117 -43.11 28.99 -17.44
N SER A 118 -43.64 28.33 -16.40
CA SER A 118 -44.67 28.47 -15.33
C SER A 118 -45.27 27.06 -15.08
N PHE A 119 -45.79 26.78 -13.86
CA PHE A 119 -46.51 25.54 -13.42
C PHE A 119 -45.70 24.23 -13.30
N SER A 120 -45.98 23.26 -12.39
CA SER A 120 -46.65 23.26 -11.07
C SER A 120 -46.40 21.92 -10.31
N THR A 121 -46.70 21.87 -9.00
CA THR A 121 -46.65 20.66 -8.11
C THR A 121 -48.02 19.93 -8.04
N PRO A 122 -48.20 18.73 -7.38
CA PRO A 122 -48.09 18.43 -5.92
C PRO A 122 -47.10 17.26 -5.61
N ILE A 123 -46.65 16.87 -4.39
CA ILE A 123 -47.09 16.94 -2.95
C ILE A 123 -47.81 15.66 -2.41
N SER A 124 -47.39 15.23 -1.19
CA SER A 124 -47.99 14.27 -0.22
C SER A 124 -47.87 12.73 -0.43
N LEU A 125 -47.86 11.87 0.61
CA LEU A 125 -47.35 11.93 2.00
C LEU A 125 -47.45 10.52 2.71
N ALA A 126 -47.03 10.43 3.99
CA ALA A 126 -47.11 9.32 4.97
C ALA A 126 -46.12 8.12 4.75
N PHE A 127 -45.54 7.44 5.78
CA PHE A 127 -46.00 6.94 7.10
C PHE A 127 -47.07 5.81 7.00
N ASP A 128 -47.09 4.77 7.84
CA ASP A 128 -46.40 4.51 9.12
C ASP A 128 -45.87 3.03 9.24
N SER A 129 -45.76 2.49 10.46
CA SER A 129 -44.78 1.50 10.88
C SER A 129 -45.37 0.17 11.38
N SER A 130 -44.47 -0.77 11.71
CA SER A 130 -44.52 -1.71 12.87
C SER A 130 -44.59 -3.23 12.61
N GLN A 131 -43.56 -3.86 13.20
CA GLN A 131 -43.40 -5.21 13.77
C GLN A 131 -44.58 -6.22 13.72
N HIS A 132 -44.29 -7.47 13.32
CA HIS A 132 -44.10 -8.58 14.28
C HIS A 132 -43.59 -9.89 13.63
N SER A 133 -42.75 -10.63 14.34
CA SER A 133 -42.46 -12.07 14.12
C SER A 133 -43.23 -12.92 15.15
N PRO A 134 -43.52 -14.22 14.91
CA PRO A 134 -42.57 -15.26 15.37
C PRO A 134 -42.57 -16.66 14.68
N ARG A 135 -41.44 -17.38 14.77
CA ARG A 135 -41.28 -18.87 14.82
C ARG A 135 -41.69 -19.72 13.58
N SER A 136 -41.20 -20.95 13.36
CA SER A 136 -39.95 -21.67 13.75
C SER A 136 -39.86 -23.03 12.99
N SER A 137 -38.79 -23.82 13.22
CA SER A 137 -38.60 -25.27 12.89
C SER A 137 -37.97 -25.63 11.53
N ILE A 138 -37.11 -26.65 11.36
CA ILE A 138 -36.18 -27.37 12.28
C ILE A 138 -35.17 -28.23 11.45
N CYS A 139 -33.87 -28.23 11.81
CA CYS A 139 -32.79 -29.17 11.39
C CYS A 139 -32.54 -29.38 9.86
N SER A 140 -31.47 -30.02 9.34
CA SER A 140 -30.33 -30.75 9.93
C SER A 140 -29.05 -30.55 9.07
N ASN A 141 -27.86 -30.64 9.68
CA ASN A 141 -26.59 -31.01 8.99
C ASN A 141 -26.55 -32.56 8.83
N PRO A 142 -25.68 -33.23 8.02
CA PRO A 142 -24.21 -32.98 8.00
C PRO A 142 -23.38 -33.37 6.73
N TYR A 143 -22.05 -33.14 6.85
CA TYR A 143 -20.89 -33.87 6.27
C TYR A 143 -20.39 -33.69 4.81
N SER A 144 -19.06 -33.50 4.75
CA SER A 144 -18.07 -33.97 3.74
C SER A 144 -17.88 -33.26 2.39
N SER A 145 -16.72 -32.62 2.26
CA SER A 145 -15.95 -32.43 1.01
C SER A 145 -15.45 -33.80 0.47
N PRO A 146 -15.06 -33.94 -0.83
CA PRO A 146 -13.69 -33.53 -1.22
C PRO A 146 -13.44 -33.09 -2.70
N VAL A 147 -12.50 -32.14 -2.86
CA VAL A 147 -11.33 -32.13 -3.81
C VAL A 147 -11.51 -32.17 -5.36
N SER A 148 -10.75 -31.28 -6.01
CA SER A 148 -10.22 -31.24 -7.40
C SER A 148 -11.14 -31.08 -8.62
N ASP A 149 -11.11 -29.87 -9.18
CA ASP A 149 -10.74 -29.52 -10.57
C ASP A 149 -11.05 -30.50 -11.73
N PHE A 150 -11.83 -30.02 -12.72
CA PHE A 150 -11.79 -30.56 -14.09
C PHE A 150 -12.04 -29.51 -15.19
N ILE A 151 -11.03 -29.35 -16.06
CA ILE A 151 -11.07 -28.89 -17.47
C ILE A 151 -11.74 -27.53 -17.79
N ALA A 152 -10.92 -26.59 -18.28
CA ALA A 152 -11.36 -25.46 -19.09
C ALA A 152 -11.75 -25.89 -20.52
N ARG A 153 -12.73 -25.21 -21.15
CA ARG A 153 -13.11 -25.44 -22.55
C ARG A 153 -13.40 -24.16 -23.32
N ASN A 154 -12.78 -24.07 -24.50
CA ASN A 154 -13.24 -23.42 -25.74
C ASN A 154 -13.59 -21.92 -25.73
N ARG A 155 -12.89 -21.17 -26.58
CA ARG A 155 -13.51 -20.64 -27.82
C ARG A 155 -12.49 -20.64 -28.98
N SER A 156 -12.94 -20.33 -30.19
CA SER A 156 -12.31 -20.76 -31.46
C SER A 156 -12.53 -19.74 -32.60
N LEU A 157 -12.01 -20.04 -33.80
CA LEU A 157 -12.11 -19.30 -35.08
C LEU A 157 -11.20 -18.05 -35.13
N THR A 158 -10.53 -17.68 -36.24
CA THR A 158 -10.47 -18.17 -37.64
C THR A 158 -8.99 -18.35 -38.08
N GLY A 159 -8.61 -18.88 -39.26
CA GLY A 159 -9.39 -19.49 -40.36
C GLY A 159 -9.02 -18.94 -41.76
N ALA A 160 -7.95 -19.42 -42.38
CA ALA A 160 -7.52 -19.11 -43.76
C ALA A 160 -6.94 -20.35 -44.48
N SER A 161 -6.75 -20.33 -45.80
CA SER A 161 -6.69 -21.55 -46.63
C SER A 161 -5.56 -21.65 -47.68
N PHE A 162 -5.07 -22.89 -47.84
CA PHE A 162 -4.45 -23.51 -49.03
C PHE A 162 -3.23 -22.87 -49.73
N THR A 163 -2.12 -23.63 -49.73
CA THR A 163 -1.52 -24.20 -50.96
C THR A 163 -0.82 -25.51 -50.60
N SER A 164 -0.64 -26.43 -51.56
CA SER A 164 -0.17 -27.80 -51.33
C SER A 164 1.00 -28.18 -52.25
N LEU A 165 1.96 -28.98 -51.74
CA LEU A 165 2.97 -29.66 -52.56
C LEU A 165 3.50 -30.94 -51.91
N SER A 166 3.20 -32.08 -52.56
CA SER A 166 3.94 -33.36 -52.62
C SER A 166 4.78 -33.89 -51.42
N SER A 167 4.40 -35.08 -50.93
CA SER A 167 5.30 -36.09 -50.34
C SER A 167 5.38 -37.31 -51.26
N PRO A 168 6.57 -37.91 -51.48
CA PRO A 168 6.78 -39.32 -51.06
C PRO A 168 8.26 -39.67 -50.75
N PRO A 169 8.61 -40.91 -50.34
CA PRO A 169 7.83 -41.93 -49.63
C PRO A 169 8.40 -42.21 -48.22
N SER A 170 7.82 -43.18 -47.49
CA SER A 170 8.24 -43.57 -46.14
C SER A 170 9.53 -44.42 -46.08
N SER A 171 10.50 -43.99 -45.28
CA SER A 171 11.61 -44.80 -44.74
C SER A 171 11.18 -45.51 -43.43
N PRO A 172 11.91 -46.54 -42.95
CA PRO A 172 11.39 -47.45 -41.92
C PRO A 172 11.31 -46.85 -40.50
N THR A 173 10.55 -47.54 -39.64
CA THR A 173 10.32 -47.20 -38.23
C THR A 173 11.61 -47.11 -37.42
N PRO A 174 11.83 -46.04 -36.62
CA PRO A 174 12.97 -45.99 -35.71
C PRO A 174 12.81 -47.01 -34.58
N ARG A 175 13.81 -47.87 -34.38
CA ARG A 175 13.96 -48.63 -33.13
C ARG A 175 14.36 -47.69 -31.99
N THR A 176 14.02 -48.07 -30.76
CA THR A 176 14.41 -47.32 -29.55
C THR A 176 15.91 -47.38 -29.34
N ARG A 177 16.61 -46.32 -29.77
CA ARG A 177 18.02 -46.02 -29.46
C ARG A 177 18.24 -46.08 -27.94
N ARG A 178 19.38 -46.65 -27.49
CA ARG A 178 19.80 -46.56 -26.07
C ARG A 178 19.92 -45.09 -25.71
N ASP A 179 19.16 -44.62 -24.72
CA ASP A 179 19.09 -43.19 -24.41
C ASP A 179 20.43 -42.69 -23.81
N LYS A 180 20.85 -41.47 -24.15
CA LYS A 180 22.11 -40.86 -23.65
C LYS A 180 22.14 -40.82 -22.12
N SER A 181 20.96 -40.70 -21.49
CA SER A 181 20.80 -40.80 -20.03
C SER A 181 21.19 -42.18 -19.48
N GLN A 182 20.85 -43.28 -20.17
CA GLN A 182 21.10 -44.65 -19.71
C GLN A 182 22.60 -45.01 -19.78
N LEU A 183 23.29 -44.61 -20.85
CA LEU A 183 24.75 -44.79 -20.96
C LEU A 183 25.50 -43.98 -19.88
N HIS A 184 25.06 -42.75 -19.59
CA HIS A 184 25.60 -41.96 -18.48
C HIS A 184 25.27 -42.55 -17.08
N ALA A 185 24.10 -43.17 -16.90
CA ALA A 185 23.73 -43.82 -15.65
C ALA A 185 24.57 -45.08 -15.38
N ALA A 186 24.75 -45.95 -16.38
CA ALA A 186 25.62 -47.12 -16.29
C ALA A 186 27.07 -46.72 -15.96
N ARG A 187 27.54 -45.63 -16.58
CA ARG A 187 28.86 -45.03 -16.28
C ARG A 187 28.99 -44.57 -14.83
N ALA A 188 27.97 -43.93 -14.26
CA ALA A 188 28.00 -43.44 -12.88
C ALA A 188 27.88 -44.56 -11.83
N GLN A 189 27.15 -45.64 -12.13
CA GLN A 189 26.93 -46.74 -11.19
C GLN A 189 28.14 -47.68 -11.01
N ARG A 190 29.05 -47.76 -12.00
CA ARG A 190 30.26 -48.61 -11.91
C ARG A 190 31.52 -47.88 -11.45
N SER A 191 31.54 -46.55 -11.38
CA SER A 191 32.69 -45.77 -10.88
C SER A 191 32.81 -45.72 -9.35
N GLY A 192 32.09 -46.58 -8.60
CA GLY A 192 32.02 -46.54 -7.13
C GLY A 192 32.36 -47.86 -6.42
N SER A 193 32.75 -48.92 -7.13
CA SER A 193 32.99 -50.25 -6.55
C SER A 193 34.49 -50.57 -6.39
N THR A 194 35.01 -50.36 -5.18
CA THR A 194 36.37 -50.80 -4.79
C THR A 194 36.46 -52.33 -4.76
N VAL A 195 37.58 -52.90 -5.21
CA VAL A 195 37.81 -54.35 -5.23
C VAL A 195 38.13 -54.88 -3.82
N SER A 196 37.54 -56.02 -3.45
CA SER A 196 37.89 -56.81 -2.27
C SER A 196 38.23 -58.26 -2.67
N ASN A 197 39.33 -58.80 -2.12
CA ASN A 197 39.84 -60.13 -2.47
C ASN A 197 39.00 -61.29 -1.89
N ALA A 198 38.93 -62.40 -2.64
CA ALA A 198 38.62 -63.72 -2.12
C ALA A 198 39.39 -64.79 -2.93
N SER A 199 39.91 -65.83 -2.27
CA SER A 199 40.83 -66.80 -2.87
C SER A 199 40.43 -68.26 -2.61
N SER A 200 40.65 -69.10 -3.64
CA SER A 200 40.94 -70.55 -3.56
C SER A 200 39.91 -71.55 -3.01
N ALA A 201 39.50 -72.49 -3.87
CA ALA A 201 39.05 -73.85 -3.52
C ALA A 201 39.45 -74.84 -4.65
N VAL A 202 39.44 -76.17 -4.40
CA VAL A 202 40.29 -77.13 -5.16
C VAL A 202 39.57 -78.38 -5.72
N GLY A 203 39.62 -78.56 -7.06
CA GLY A 203 39.63 -79.85 -7.81
C GLY A 203 38.39 -80.77 -7.73
N PRO A 204 38.45 -82.02 -8.29
CA PRO A 204 39.33 -82.51 -9.37
C PRO A 204 38.65 -83.44 -10.44
N HIS A 205 39.36 -83.71 -11.55
CA HIS A 205 39.28 -84.88 -12.47
C HIS A 205 37.94 -85.42 -13.04
N ARG A 206 37.91 -85.62 -14.39
CA ARG A 206 37.94 -86.96 -15.04
C ARG A 206 38.44 -86.91 -16.50
N LYS A 207 38.87 -88.04 -17.06
CA LYS A 207 39.17 -88.27 -18.49
C LYS A 207 38.14 -89.22 -19.11
N GLU A 208 37.89 -89.11 -20.42
CA GLU A 208 37.48 -90.24 -21.28
C GLU A 208 38.21 -90.21 -22.63
N GLN A 209 38.20 -91.34 -23.35
CA GLN A 209 38.86 -91.59 -24.65
C GLN A 209 38.03 -92.57 -25.48
N SER A 210 37.96 -92.40 -26.82
CA SER A 210 37.67 -93.43 -27.87
C SER A 210 37.16 -92.76 -29.17
N THR A 211 37.20 -93.33 -30.38
CA THR A 211 38.16 -94.28 -31.00
C THR A 211 38.19 -94.10 -32.54
N THR A 212 39.35 -94.41 -33.11
CA THR A 212 39.68 -94.83 -34.50
C THR A 212 38.55 -95.37 -35.40
N PRO A 213 38.58 -95.14 -36.74
CA PRO A 213 39.40 -96.01 -37.61
C PRO A 213 40.18 -95.33 -38.76
N ARG A 214 41.35 -95.92 -39.12
CA ARG A 214 42.11 -95.63 -40.35
C ARG A 214 41.70 -96.55 -41.51
N LYS A 215 41.89 -96.10 -42.75
CA LYS A 215 42.07 -96.97 -43.93
C LYS A 215 43.52 -96.93 -44.42
N PHE A 216 44.01 -98.05 -44.96
CA PHE A 216 45.38 -98.22 -45.46
C PHE A 216 45.54 -97.74 -46.91
N ARG A 217 46.72 -97.19 -47.25
CA ARG A 217 47.36 -97.39 -48.56
C ARG A 217 48.88 -97.13 -48.50
N SER A 218 49.63 -98.04 -49.14
CA SER A 218 51.01 -97.93 -49.68
C SER A 218 52.04 -97.04 -48.97
N ASN A 219 53.14 -97.67 -48.52
CA ASN A 219 54.34 -96.99 -48.02
C ASN A 219 54.97 -96.08 -49.10
N PRO A 220 55.36 -94.84 -48.78
CA PRO A 220 56.36 -94.09 -49.54
C PRO A 220 57.78 -94.64 -49.25
N THR A 221 58.74 -94.36 -50.12
CA THR A 221 60.16 -94.66 -49.87
C THR A 221 60.77 -93.67 -48.88
N PRO A 222 61.86 -94.03 -48.14
CA PRO A 222 62.47 -93.13 -47.15
C PRO A 222 62.93 -91.77 -47.73
N ALA A 223 63.29 -91.74 -49.02
CA ALA A 223 63.67 -90.52 -49.73
C ALA A 223 62.50 -89.51 -49.85
N ASP A 224 61.29 -89.99 -50.15
CA ASP A 224 60.12 -89.13 -50.31
C ASP A 224 59.67 -88.55 -48.97
N ALA A 225 59.83 -89.32 -47.89
CA ALA A 225 59.54 -88.88 -46.53
C ALA A 225 60.47 -87.74 -46.08
N LEU A 226 61.78 -87.84 -46.36
CA LEU A 226 62.72 -86.74 -46.09
C LEU A 226 62.41 -85.52 -46.96
N ALA A 227 62.24 -85.68 -48.28
CA ALA A 227 61.96 -84.56 -49.18
C ALA A 227 60.65 -83.82 -48.82
N ALA A 228 59.61 -84.55 -48.40
CA ALA A 228 58.38 -83.96 -47.90
C ALA A 228 58.61 -83.13 -46.62
N VAL A 229 59.33 -83.68 -45.63
CA VAL A 229 59.64 -82.99 -44.38
C VAL A 229 60.52 -81.76 -44.62
N GLU A 230 61.62 -81.88 -45.37
CA GLU A 230 62.51 -80.76 -45.69
C GLU A 230 61.78 -79.63 -46.44
N SER A 231 60.90 -79.96 -47.39
CA SER A 231 60.12 -78.95 -48.12
C SER A 231 59.05 -78.27 -47.23
N HIS A 232 58.51 -78.99 -46.24
CA HIS A 232 57.53 -78.45 -45.31
C HIS A 232 58.19 -77.58 -44.23
N ASP A 233 59.33 -78.01 -43.69
CA ASP A 233 60.09 -77.30 -42.66
C ASP A 233 60.79 -76.05 -43.23
N GLN A 234 61.28 -76.11 -44.46
CA GLN A 234 61.69 -74.91 -45.20
C GLN A 234 60.52 -73.97 -45.54
N LYS A 235 59.30 -74.48 -45.71
CA LYS A 235 58.10 -73.63 -45.87
C LYS A 235 57.72 -72.98 -44.55
N LEU A 236 57.71 -73.72 -43.45
CA LEU A 236 57.46 -73.20 -42.10
C LEU A 236 58.51 -72.14 -41.73
N THR A 237 59.79 -72.40 -41.98
CA THR A 237 60.88 -71.43 -41.75
C THR A 237 60.74 -70.18 -42.61
N ARG A 238 60.38 -70.31 -43.90
CA ARG A 238 60.10 -69.15 -44.79
C ARG A 238 58.84 -68.40 -44.39
N MET A 239 57.79 -69.08 -43.92
CA MET A 239 56.56 -68.45 -43.43
C MET A 239 56.82 -67.70 -42.14
N ALA A 240 57.50 -68.31 -41.16
CA ALA A 240 57.91 -67.67 -39.91
C ALA A 240 58.85 -66.48 -40.17
N PHE A 241 59.80 -66.57 -41.11
CA PHE A 241 60.65 -65.44 -41.48
C PHE A 241 59.88 -64.32 -42.18
N ALA A 242 58.93 -64.64 -43.06
CA ALA A 242 58.06 -63.65 -43.70
C ALA A 242 57.11 -62.97 -42.71
N GLU A 243 56.54 -63.72 -41.77
CA GLU A 243 55.72 -63.22 -40.66
C GLU A 243 56.56 -62.33 -39.71
N GLN A 244 57.79 -62.75 -39.40
CA GLN A 244 58.77 -61.98 -38.63
C GLN A 244 59.27 -60.72 -39.37
N GLN A 245 59.11 -60.62 -40.69
CA GLN A 245 59.39 -59.40 -41.46
C GLN A 245 58.16 -58.50 -41.63
N ARG A 246 56.94 -59.07 -41.59
CA ARG A 246 55.68 -58.31 -41.72
C ARG A 246 55.46 -57.33 -40.57
N TRP A 247 55.56 -57.76 -39.32
CA TRP A 247 55.34 -56.86 -38.16
C TRP A 247 56.33 -55.69 -38.13
N VAL A 248 57.59 -55.92 -38.53
CA VAL A 248 58.62 -54.86 -38.67
C VAL A 248 58.19 -53.83 -39.72
N THR A 249 57.59 -54.30 -40.83
CA THR A 249 57.12 -53.45 -41.92
C THR A 249 55.91 -52.61 -41.49
N VAL A 250 54.93 -53.22 -40.81
CA VAL A 250 53.76 -52.51 -40.23
C VAL A 250 54.20 -51.48 -39.19
N GLN A 251 55.15 -51.85 -38.31
CA GLN A 251 55.69 -50.95 -37.29
C GLN A 251 56.41 -49.76 -37.93
N GLN A 252 57.21 -49.97 -38.98
CA GLN A 252 57.83 -48.88 -39.75
C GLN A 252 56.79 -47.99 -40.44
N LYS A 253 55.75 -48.57 -41.08
CA LYS A 253 54.63 -47.84 -41.70
C LYS A 253 53.96 -46.90 -40.68
N THR A 254 53.60 -47.46 -39.52
CA THR A 254 52.91 -46.76 -38.42
C THR A 254 53.78 -45.67 -37.79
N PHE A 255 55.05 -45.97 -37.51
CA PHE A 255 55.98 -45.01 -36.89
C PHE A 255 56.37 -43.89 -37.87
N THR A 256 56.44 -44.16 -39.17
CA THR A 256 56.64 -43.13 -40.20
C THR A 256 55.45 -42.17 -40.26
N LYS A 257 54.22 -42.71 -40.32
CA LYS A 257 52.99 -41.92 -40.24
C LYS A 257 52.93 -41.08 -38.95
N TRP A 258 53.24 -41.67 -37.80
CA TRP A 258 53.29 -40.96 -36.51
C TRP A 258 54.32 -39.81 -36.53
N LEU A 259 55.53 -40.06 -37.01
CA LEU A 259 56.59 -39.06 -37.09
C LEU A 259 56.15 -37.87 -37.95
N ASN A 260 55.57 -38.16 -39.12
CA ASN A 260 55.06 -37.13 -40.03
C ASN A 260 54.01 -36.23 -39.35
N THR A 261 53.07 -36.78 -38.56
CA THR A 261 52.08 -35.97 -37.80
C THR A 261 52.70 -35.05 -36.71
N LYS A 262 54.00 -35.19 -36.41
CA LYS A 262 54.74 -34.29 -35.50
C LYS A 262 55.62 -33.27 -36.23
N ILE A 263 56.10 -33.58 -37.43
CA ILE A 263 56.95 -32.68 -38.23
C ILE A 263 56.19 -31.91 -39.33
N GLU A 264 54.93 -32.25 -39.60
CA GLU A 264 54.03 -31.56 -40.53
C GLU A 264 53.96 -30.04 -40.28
N VAL A 265 53.99 -29.61 -39.01
CA VAL A 265 54.06 -28.19 -38.58
C VAL A 265 55.26 -27.43 -39.17
N ARG A 266 56.33 -28.13 -39.58
CA ARG A 266 57.52 -27.58 -40.24
C ARG A 266 57.52 -27.74 -41.76
N ASN A 267 56.45 -28.28 -42.35
CA ASN A 267 56.36 -28.67 -43.76
C ASN A 267 57.47 -29.67 -44.18
N LEU A 268 57.77 -30.64 -43.31
CA LEU A 268 58.74 -31.71 -43.55
C LEU A 268 58.03 -33.08 -43.59
N GLU A 269 58.58 -34.02 -44.35
CA GLU A 269 58.03 -35.36 -44.57
C GLU A 269 59.16 -36.41 -44.59
N VAL A 270 59.02 -37.48 -43.80
CA VAL A 270 59.85 -38.69 -43.86
C VAL A 270 59.15 -39.74 -44.73
N LYS A 271 59.92 -40.37 -45.63
CA LYS A 271 59.45 -41.38 -46.61
C LYS A 271 60.06 -42.75 -46.35
N ASP A 272 61.31 -42.79 -45.92
CA ASP A 272 61.96 -43.99 -45.41
C ASP A 272 62.60 -43.67 -44.06
N LEU A 273 61.91 -44.08 -42.99
CA LEU A 273 62.31 -43.89 -41.60
C LEU A 273 63.79 -44.22 -41.33
N VAL A 274 64.36 -45.21 -42.01
CA VAL A 274 65.74 -45.64 -41.79
C VAL A 274 66.73 -44.74 -42.52
N LYS A 275 66.42 -44.36 -43.77
CA LYS A 275 67.32 -43.49 -44.57
C LYS A 275 67.25 -42.04 -44.11
N ASP A 276 66.06 -41.53 -43.83
CA ASP A 276 65.82 -40.11 -43.56
C ASP A 276 66.20 -39.70 -42.13
N LEU A 277 66.30 -40.66 -41.19
CA LEU A 277 66.88 -40.44 -39.86
C LEU A 277 68.41 -40.62 -39.82
N SER A 278 69.02 -41.24 -40.85
CA SER A 278 70.47 -41.57 -40.88
C SER A 278 71.42 -40.36 -40.87
N ASP A 279 70.90 -39.13 -40.92
CA ASP A 279 71.69 -37.90 -40.87
C ASP A 279 71.49 -37.08 -39.58
N GLY A 280 70.62 -37.56 -38.69
CA GLY A 280 70.25 -36.95 -37.42
C GLY A 280 69.34 -35.71 -37.53
N VAL A 281 69.18 -35.09 -38.70
CA VAL A 281 68.46 -33.81 -38.84
C VAL A 281 66.96 -33.98 -38.60
N MET A 282 66.34 -35.01 -39.18
CA MET A 282 64.92 -35.30 -38.96
C MET A 282 64.63 -35.75 -37.52
N LEU A 283 65.59 -36.41 -36.85
CA LEU A 283 65.48 -36.79 -35.44
C LEU A 283 65.52 -35.55 -34.54
N ILE A 284 66.40 -34.58 -34.83
CA ILE A 284 66.44 -33.30 -34.13
C ILE A 284 65.11 -32.54 -34.31
N HIS A 285 64.63 -32.41 -35.55
CA HIS A 285 63.35 -31.73 -35.81
C HIS A 285 62.16 -32.38 -35.09
N LEU A 286 62.10 -33.71 -35.04
CA LEU A 286 61.11 -34.44 -34.25
C LEU A 286 61.19 -34.10 -32.77
N LEU A 287 62.39 -34.12 -32.17
CA LEU A 287 62.58 -33.83 -30.74
C LEU A 287 62.24 -32.38 -30.40
N GLU A 288 62.60 -31.41 -31.25
CA GLU A 288 62.20 -30.02 -31.07
C GLU A 288 60.67 -29.84 -31.19
N CYS A 289 59.99 -30.57 -32.08
CA CYS A 289 58.53 -30.55 -32.18
C CYS A 289 57.82 -31.21 -30.98
N LEU A 290 58.38 -32.29 -30.43
CA LEU A 290 57.80 -33.03 -29.29
C LEU A 290 58.04 -32.35 -27.92
N SER A 291 59.13 -31.60 -27.78
CA SER A 291 59.51 -30.94 -26.53
C SER A 291 59.23 -29.44 -26.49
N HIS A 292 58.99 -28.82 -27.65
CA HIS A 292 58.86 -27.37 -27.85
C HIS A 292 60.11 -26.54 -27.45
N GLU A 293 61.26 -27.20 -27.29
CA GLU A 293 62.58 -26.58 -27.07
C GLU A 293 63.48 -26.78 -28.30
N SER A 294 64.52 -25.94 -28.46
CA SER A 294 65.51 -26.14 -29.50
C SER A 294 66.72 -26.93 -28.99
N LEU A 295 67.21 -27.85 -29.82
CA LEU A 295 68.44 -28.61 -29.54
C LEU A 295 69.72 -27.83 -29.90
N GLY A 296 69.60 -26.56 -30.31
CA GLY A 296 70.72 -25.66 -30.57
C GLY A 296 71.34 -25.84 -31.96
N ARG A 297 72.68 -25.79 -32.05
CA ARG A 297 73.39 -25.72 -33.33
C ARG A 297 73.87 -27.09 -33.81
N TYR A 298 73.24 -27.60 -34.85
CA TYR A 298 73.58 -28.84 -35.55
C TYR A 298 73.96 -28.60 -37.02
N ALA A 299 74.48 -29.63 -37.70
CA ALA A 299 74.84 -29.56 -39.12
C ALA A 299 73.60 -29.83 -39.99
N SER A 300 72.88 -28.79 -40.42
CA SER A 300 71.60 -28.91 -41.15
C SER A 300 71.69 -29.48 -42.57
N LYS A 301 72.89 -29.71 -43.11
CA LYS A 301 73.16 -30.40 -44.39
C LYS A 301 74.45 -31.23 -44.27
N PRO A 302 74.45 -32.33 -43.49
CA PRO A 302 75.65 -33.05 -43.10
C PRO A 302 76.16 -33.91 -44.28
N LYS A 303 77.39 -33.64 -44.74
CA LYS A 303 78.01 -34.36 -45.87
C LYS A 303 78.97 -35.46 -45.41
N LEU A 304 79.59 -35.28 -44.26
CA LEU A 304 80.54 -36.24 -43.68
C LEU A 304 79.83 -37.14 -42.66
N ARG A 305 80.23 -38.41 -42.58
CA ARG A 305 79.71 -39.36 -41.56
C ARG A 305 79.83 -38.79 -40.14
N VAL A 306 80.94 -38.10 -39.84
CA VAL A 306 81.16 -37.45 -38.54
C VAL A 306 80.07 -36.42 -38.22
N GLN A 307 79.65 -35.59 -39.18
CA GLN A 307 78.58 -34.60 -38.99
C GLN A 307 77.21 -35.26 -38.74
N LYS A 308 76.94 -36.39 -39.42
CA LYS A 308 75.73 -37.20 -39.15
C LYS A 308 75.75 -37.80 -37.73
N PHE A 309 76.92 -38.27 -37.29
CA PHE A 309 77.13 -38.84 -35.96
C PHE A 309 77.08 -37.78 -34.85
N GLU A 310 77.57 -36.56 -35.10
CA GLU A 310 77.41 -35.39 -34.21
C GLU A 310 75.92 -35.02 -34.05
N ASN A 311 75.19 -34.88 -35.17
CA ASN A 311 73.74 -34.63 -35.15
C ASN A 311 72.98 -35.73 -34.40
N ALA A 312 73.30 -36.99 -34.64
CA ALA A 312 72.66 -38.13 -33.99
C ALA A 312 72.94 -38.13 -32.48
N ASN A 313 74.21 -37.99 -32.03
CA ASN A 313 74.53 -37.92 -30.60
C ASN A 313 73.80 -36.76 -29.90
N LEU A 314 73.78 -35.56 -30.50
CA LEU A 314 73.05 -34.40 -29.94
C LEU A 314 71.57 -34.73 -29.66
N ALA A 315 70.92 -35.46 -30.58
CA ALA A 315 69.56 -35.93 -30.39
C ALA A 315 69.43 -37.01 -29.31
N LEU A 316 70.30 -38.03 -29.28
CA LEU A 316 70.24 -39.08 -28.26
C LEU A 316 70.60 -38.53 -26.86
N ASP A 317 71.50 -37.56 -26.75
CA ASP A 317 71.87 -36.94 -25.47
C ASP A 317 70.76 -36.02 -24.92
N PHE A 318 69.99 -35.36 -25.80
CA PHE A 318 68.75 -34.68 -25.40
C PHE A 318 67.69 -35.67 -24.89
N VAL A 319 67.59 -36.87 -25.49
CA VAL A 319 66.70 -37.93 -25.00
C VAL A 319 67.15 -38.43 -23.62
N LYS A 320 68.45 -38.68 -23.42
CA LYS A 320 69.03 -39.07 -22.11
C LYS A 320 68.80 -38.01 -21.04
N SER A 321 68.99 -36.72 -21.34
CA SER A 321 68.84 -35.62 -20.37
C SER A 321 67.40 -35.45 -19.88
N ARG A 322 66.40 -35.90 -20.66
CA ARG A 322 64.99 -36.02 -20.25
C ARG A 322 64.69 -37.23 -19.35
N GLY A 323 65.71 -37.95 -18.88
CA GLY A 323 65.58 -39.12 -18.01
C GLY A 323 65.15 -40.41 -18.72
N ILE A 324 65.23 -40.43 -20.05
CA ILE A 324 64.78 -41.56 -20.87
C ILE A 324 65.91 -42.59 -20.98
N GLN A 325 65.66 -43.82 -20.55
CA GLN A 325 66.65 -44.90 -20.60
C GLN A 325 66.85 -45.41 -22.03
N MET A 326 68.09 -45.33 -22.53
CA MET A 326 68.47 -45.73 -23.90
C MET A 326 69.38 -46.96 -23.87
N THR A 327 68.84 -48.10 -23.45
CA THR A 327 69.58 -49.36 -23.43
C THR A 327 69.78 -49.90 -24.84
N ASN A 328 71.05 -50.12 -25.24
CA ASN A 328 71.45 -50.66 -26.54
C ASN A 328 70.99 -49.80 -27.75
N ILE A 329 71.13 -48.47 -27.67
CA ILE A 329 70.88 -47.54 -28.79
C ILE A 329 72.08 -46.59 -28.93
N GLY A 330 72.95 -46.83 -29.91
CA GLY A 330 74.07 -45.95 -30.26
C GLY A 330 73.73 -44.93 -31.34
N ALA A 331 74.51 -43.84 -31.44
CA ALA A 331 74.43 -42.92 -32.57
C ALA A 331 74.98 -43.54 -33.88
N GLU A 332 75.85 -44.54 -33.77
CA GLU A 332 76.31 -45.34 -34.91
C GLU A 332 75.16 -46.14 -35.54
N ASP A 333 74.35 -46.83 -34.73
CA ASP A 333 73.17 -47.58 -35.20
C ASP A 333 72.18 -46.73 -36.00
N VAL A 334 72.00 -45.47 -35.60
CA VAL A 334 71.12 -44.52 -36.31
C VAL A 334 71.73 -44.11 -37.65
N VAL A 335 73.03 -43.79 -37.69
CA VAL A 335 73.73 -43.35 -38.91
C VAL A 335 73.98 -44.49 -39.90
N ASP A 336 74.14 -45.72 -39.42
CA ASP A 336 74.24 -46.94 -40.24
C ASP A 336 72.88 -47.51 -40.66
N GLY A 337 71.77 -46.96 -40.15
CA GLY A 337 70.43 -47.39 -40.54
C GLY A 337 70.04 -48.77 -40.00
N ASN A 338 70.40 -49.09 -38.77
CA ASN A 338 69.99 -50.32 -38.09
C ASN A 338 68.48 -50.27 -37.79
N GLN A 339 67.67 -50.77 -38.74
CA GLN A 339 66.19 -50.71 -38.73
C GLN A 339 65.57 -51.06 -37.37
N LYS A 340 66.06 -52.11 -36.69
CA LYS A 340 65.51 -52.54 -35.38
C LYS A 340 65.78 -51.53 -34.27
N ILE A 341 66.94 -50.88 -34.28
CA ILE A 341 67.32 -49.87 -33.28
C ILE A 341 66.68 -48.51 -33.59
N VAL A 342 66.53 -48.15 -34.87
CA VAL A 342 65.75 -46.97 -35.29
C VAL A 342 64.28 -47.11 -34.87
N LEU A 343 63.65 -48.28 -35.07
CA LEU A 343 62.30 -48.55 -34.58
C LEU A 343 62.23 -48.56 -33.04
N GLY A 344 63.24 -49.11 -32.37
CA GLY A 344 63.35 -49.06 -30.89
C GLY A 344 63.42 -47.63 -30.36
N LEU A 345 64.19 -46.76 -31.01
CA LEU A 345 64.30 -45.34 -30.67
C LEU A 345 62.96 -44.61 -30.85
N ILE A 346 62.32 -44.74 -32.01
CA ILE A 346 61.03 -44.07 -32.28
C ILE A 346 59.93 -44.61 -31.37
N TRP A 347 59.90 -45.92 -31.07
CA TRP A 347 59.01 -46.48 -30.04
C TRP A 347 59.23 -45.83 -28.67
N THR A 348 60.47 -45.64 -28.24
CA THR A 348 60.78 -45.00 -26.95
C THR A 348 60.29 -43.55 -26.91
N LEU A 349 60.36 -42.82 -28.02
CA LEU A 349 59.78 -41.46 -28.14
C LEU A 349 58.25 -41.47 -28.14
N ILE A 350 57.60 -42.39 -28.87
CA ILE A 350 56.14 -42.58 -28.83
C ILE A 350 55.68 -42.89 -27.41
N LEU A 351 56.32 -43.86 -26.77
CA LEU A 351 56.02 -44.27 -25.41
C LEU A 351 56.14 -43.07 -24.48
N ARG A 352 57.23 -42.30 -24.52
CA ARG A 352 57.45 -41.18 -23.59
C ARG A 352 56.62 -39.93 -23.87
N PHE A 353 56.43 -39.54 -25.12
CA PHE A 353 55.81 -38.26 -25.53
C PHE A 353 54.40 -38.40 -26.13
N THR A 354 53.82 -39.60 -26.14
CA THR A 354 52.42 -39.82 -26.53
C THR A 354 51.68 -40.74 -25.57
N ILE A 355 52.34 -41.75 -24.98
CA ILE A 355 51.66 -42.73 -24.12
C ILE A 355 51.88 -42.46 -22.62
N SER A 356 53.09 -42.07 -22.16
CA SER A 356 53.43 -41.96 -20.73
C SER A 356 52.59 -40.98 -19.92
N ASP A 357 51.99 -39.98 -20.55
CA ASP A 357 51.13 -39.00 -19.88
C ASP A 357 49.71 -39.57 -19.64
N ILE A 358 49.43 -40.78 -20.11
CA ILE A 358 48.25 -41.61 -19.82
C ILE A 358 48.51 -42.39 -18.52
N ASN A 359 48.69 -41.65 -17.41
CA ASN A 359 48.85 -42.22 -16.07
C ASN A 359 47.52 -42.10 -15.31
N GLU A 360 46.80 -43.22 -15.22
CA GLU A 360 45.61 -43.39 -14.37
C GLU A 360 45.98 -44.31 -13.21
N GLU A 361 45.64 -43.92 -11.98
CA GLU A 361 45.79 -44.71 -10.74
C GLU A 361 47.23 -45.22 -10.42
N GLY A 362 48.26 -44.66 -11.05
CA GLY A 362 49.67 -44.99 -10.76
C GLY A 362 50.19 -46.25 -11.46
N MET A 363 49.44 -46.79 -12.42
CA MET A 363 49.85 -47.96 -13.22
C MET A 363 50.86 -47.57 -14.30
N SER A 364 51.45 -48.55 -15.01
CA SER A 364 52.20 -48.21 -16.22
C SER A 364 51.26 -47.65 -17.29
N ALA A 365 51.78 -46.78 -18.15
CA ALA A 365 50.97 -46.14 -19.19
C ALA A 365 50.36 -47.11 -20.22
N LYS A 366 50.90 -48.34 -20.32
CA LYS A 366 50.27 -49.44 -21.08
C LYS A 366 49.01 -49.96 -20.38
N GLU A 367 49.11 -50.20 -19.08
CA GLU A 367 48.01 -50.71 -18.25
C GLU A 367 46.90 -49.65 -18.11
N GLY A 368 47.25 -48.38 -17.90
CA GLY A 368 46.30 -47.27 -17.88
C GLY A 368 45.52 -47.13 -19.20
N LEU A 369 46.20 -47.19 -20.35
CA LEU A 369 45.54 -47.17 -21.66
C LEU A 369 44.64 -48.40 -21.88
N LEU A 370 45.06 -49.60 -21.42
CA LEU A 370 44.29 -50.83 -21.56
C LEU A 370 43.04 -50.80 -20.69
N LEU A 371 43.19 -50.36 -19.44
CA LEU A 371 42.11 -50.17 -18.49
C LEU A 371 41.12 -49.11 -18.96
N TRP A 372 41.57 -48.02 -19.58
CA TRP A 372 40.68 -47.07 -20.23
C TRP A 372 39.85 -47.72 -21.34
N CYS A 373 40.48 -48.51 -22.23
CA CYS A 373 39.75 -49.24 -23.27
C CYS A 373 38.68 -50.16 -22.66
N GLN A 374 39.05 -50.98 -21.68
CA GLN A 374 38.15 -51.87 -20.95
C GLN A 374 37.01 -51.10 -20.26
N ARG A 375 37.31 -50.01 -19.52
CA ARG A 375 36.31 -49.15 -18.85
C ARG A 375 35.32 -48.53 -19.83
N LYS A 376 35.72 -48.30 -21.09
CA LYS A 376 34.87 -47.76 -22.16
C LYS A 376 34.08 -48.83 -22.90
N THR A 377 34.63 -50.03 -23.15
CA THR A 377 33.95 -51.10 -23.89
C THR A 377 33.14 -52.08 -23.03
N ALA A 378 33.26 -52.06 -21.69
CA ALA A 378 32.58 -52.99 -20.76
C ALA A 378 31.03 -52.90 -20.67
N CYS A 379 30.37 -52.33 -21.69
CA CYS A 379 28.92 -52.31 -21.88
C CYS A 379 28.47 -52.81 -23.28
N TYR A 380 29.41 -53.38 -24.05
CA TYR A 380 29.16 -54.05 -25.34
C TYR A 380 29.54 -55.52 -25.18
N ASP A 381 28.54 -56.41 -25.17
CA ASP A 381 28.74 -57.83 -24.81
C ASP A 381 29.64 -58.60 -25.80
N GLU A 382 29.82 -58.08 -27.02
CA GLU A 382 30.70 -58.69 -28.03
C GLU A 382 32.15 -58.17 -28.02
N VAL A 383 32.52 -57.23 -27.14
CA VAL A 383 33.84 -56.56 -27.16
C VAL A 383 34.62 -56.79 -25.87
N GLU A 384 35.60 -57.70 -25.91
CA GLU A 384 36.47 -57.98 -24.76
C GLU A 384 37.94 -57.59 -25.04
N VAL A 385 38.32 -56.37 -24.66
CA VAL A 385 39.68 -55.85 -24.84
C VAL A 385 40.63 -56.44 -23.79
N ARG A 386 41.40 -57.47 -24.15
CA ARG A 386 42.40 -58.13 -23.26
C ARG A 386 43.85 -57.72 -23.55
N ASP A 387 44.15 -57.31 -24.78
CA ASP A 387 45.49 -56.93 -25.24
C ASP A 387 45.44 -55.74 -26.21
N PHE A 388 46.60 -55.34 -26.73
CA PHE A 388 46.72 -54.44 -27.88
C PHE A 388 47.14 -55.21 -29.14
N SER A 389 46.60 -56.41 -29.34
CA SER A 389 46.88 -57.24 -30.52
C SER A 389 45.58 -57.90 -31.00
N GLY A 390 45.31 -59.14 -30.62
CA GLY A 390 44.18 -59.91 -31.15
C GLY A 390 42.80 -59.34 -30.80
N SER A 391 42.68 -58.59 -29.69
CA SER A 391 41.42 -58.01 -29.22
C SER A 391 40.88 -56.85 -30.08
N TRP A 392 41.57 -56.50 -31.17
CA TRP A 392 41.20 -55.37 -32.05
C TRP A 392 40.93 -55.81 -33.50
N ASN A 393 41.19 -57.07 -33.85
CA ASN A 393 41.13 -57.59 -35.22
C ASN A 393 39.77 -57.45 -35.91
N ASP A 394 38.69 -57.50 -35.13
CA ASP A 394 37.30 -57.47 -35.62
C ASP A 394 36.76 -56.07 -35.96
N GLY A 395 37.51 -55.02 -35.62
CA GLY A 395 37.09 -53.62 -35.74
C GLY A 395 36.01 -53.18 -34.74
N LEU A 396 35.40 -54.10 -33.98
CA LEU A 396 34.29 -53.82 -33.06
C LEU A 396 34.75 -53.00 -31.86
N ALA A 397 35.97 -53.22 -31.37
CA ALA A 397 36.57 -52.40 -30.32
C ALA A 397 36.68 -50.91 -30.70
N PHE A 398 37.05 -50.60 -31.95
CA PHE A 398 37.06 -49.23 -32.45
C PHE A 398 35.64 -48.68 -32.66
N CYS A 399 34.69 -49.50 -33.12
CA CYS A 399 33.29 -49.08 -33.27
C CYS A 399 32.63 -48.77 -31.90
N ALA A 400 32.91 -49.57 -30.88
CA ALA A 400 32.43 -49.35 -29.51
C ALA A 400 33.04 -48.09 -28.87
N LEU A 401 34.33 -47.81 -29.12
CA LEU A 401 34.96 -46.56 -28.69
C LEU A 401 34.38 -45.31 -29.38
N LEU A 402 33.93 -45.44 -30.64
CA LEU A 402 33.15 -44.39 -31.30
C LEU A 402 31.78 -44.21 -30.65
N ASP A 403 31.00 -45.29 -30.50
CA ASP A 403 29.63 -45.20 -29.97
C ASP A 403 29.57 -44.65 -28.54
N ILE A 404 30.45 -45.10 -27.64
CA ILE A 404 30.41 -44.66 -26.22
C ILE A 404 30.80 -43.18 -26.02
N HIS A 405 31.43 -42.55 -27.03
CA HIS A 405 31.86 -41.16 -26.99
C HIS A 405 31.11 -40.23 -27.96
N ARG A 406 30.67 -40.76 -29.10
CA ARG A 406 29.97 -40.08 -30.21
C ARG A 406 28.93 -41.04 -30.83
N PRO A 407 27.87 -41.40 -30.09
CA PRO A 407 26.79 -42.28 -30.59
C PRO A 407 25.93 -41.59 -31.67
N ASP A 408 26.25 -40.35 -32.03
CA ASP A 408 25.72 -39.59 -33.16
C ASP A 408 26.44 -39.86 -34.49
N LEU A 409 27.62 -40.49 -34.47
CA LEU A 409 28.42 -40.76 -35.67
C LEU A 409 28.36 -42.22 -36.16
N ILE A 410 27.90 -43.15 -35.33
CA ILE A 410 27.79 -44.58 -35.63
C ILE A 410 26.55 -45.16 -34.93
N ASP A 411 25.96 -46.22 -35.49
CA ASP A 411 24.90 -47.02 -34.85
C ASP A 411 25.45 -48.44 -34.62
N TYR A 412 26.01 -48.69 -33.43
CA TYR A 412 26.70 -49.94 -33.12
C TYR A 412 25.77 -51.16 -33.15
N ASP A 413 24.52 -51.01 -32.70
CA ASP A 413 23.53 -52.10 -32.67
C ASP A 413 23.02 -52.48 -34.08
N ALA A 414 23.32 -51.67 -35.11
CA ALA A 414 22.98 -51.92 -36.51
C ALA A 414 24.14 -52.46 -37.38
N LEU A 415 25.36 -52.58 -36.85
CA LEU A 415 26.52 -53.09 -37.59
C LEU A 415 26.41 -54.59 -37.88
N ASP A 416 26.89 -55.03 -39.05
CA ASP A 416 27.16 -56.44 -39.31
C ASP A 416 28.44 -56.84 -38.56
N LYS A 417 28.28 -57.49 -37.41
CA LYS A 417 29.39 -57.90 -36.53
C LYS A 417 30.32 -58.96 -37.16
N SER A 418 29.98 -59.48 -38.35
CA SER A 418 30.85 -60.37 -39.14
C SER A 418 31.70 -59.66 -40.20
N ASP A 419 31.39 -58.42 -40.60
CA ASP A 419 32.23 -57.64 -41.53
C ASP A 419 33.35 -56.88 -40.81
N HIS A 420 34.35 -57.64 -40.36
CA HIS A 420 35.52 -57.08 -39.66
C HIS A 420 36.24 -56.00 -40.46
N ARG A 421 36.32 -56.13 -41.80
CA ARG A 421 37.01 -55.17 -42.66
C ARG A 421 36.18 -53.88 -42.82
N GLY A 422 34.88 -54.00 -43.08
CA GLY A 422 33.96 -52.86 -43.21
C GLY A 422 33.86 -52.07 -41.91
N ASN A 423 33.68 -52.74 -40.78
CA ASN A 423 33.61 -52.11 -39.45
C ASN A 423 34.90 -51.35 -39.12
N MET A 424 36.07 -51.97 -39.32
CA MET A 424 37.38 -51.31 -39.10
C MET A 424 37.55 -50.08 -40.02
N GLN A 425 37.24 -50.22 -41.31
CA GLN A 425 37.34 -49.13 -42.29
C GLN A 425 36.42 -47.96 -41.93
N LEU A 426 35.16 -48.25 -41.58
CA LEU A 426 34.16 -47.28 -41.14
C LEU A 426 34.65 -46.51 -39.92
N ALA A 427 35.15 -47.22 -38.90
CA ALA A 427 35.66 -46.61 -37.68
C ALA A 427 36.86 -45.69 -37.95
N PHE A 428 37.81 -46.11 -38.80
CA PHE A 428 38.98 -45.30 -39.15
C PHE A 428 38.61 -44.09 -40.02
N ASP A 429 37.58 -44.20 -40.87
CA ASP A 429 37.07 -43.09 -41.68
C ASP A 429 36.35 -42.03 -40.85
N ILE A 430 35.46 -42.45 -39.93
CA ILE A 430 34.75 -41.54 -39.02
C ILE A 430 35.76 -40.84 -38.09
N ALA A 431 36.64 -41.59 -37.45
CA ALA A 431 37.65 -41.04 -36.54
C ALA A 431 38.57 -40.02 -37.22
N HIS A 432 38.87 -40.21 -38.50
CA HIS A 432 39.67 -39.26 -39.26
C HIS A 432 38.90 -37.99 -39.65
N LYS A 433 37.68 -38.13 -40.21
CA LYS A 433 36.90 -37.01 -40.75
C LYS A 433 36.25 -36.15 -39.67
N GLU A 434 35.65 -36.78 -38.66
CA GLU A 434 34.76 -36.12 -37.69
C GLU A 434 35.42 -35.81 -36.34
N ILE A 435 36.59 -36.43 -36.08
CA ILE A 435 37.33 -36.33 -34.80
C ILE A 435 38.77 -35.85 -35.04
N GLY A 436 39.29 -35.92 -36.27
CA GLY A 436 40.63 -35.44 -36.64
C GLY A 436 41.77 -36.39 -36.29
N ILE A 437 41.49 -37.67 -35.99
CA ILE A 437 42.52 -38.66 -35.66
C ILE A 437 43.28 -39.06 -36.94
N PRO A 438 44.62 -38.94 -37.01
CA PRO A 438 45.39 -39.31 -38.19
C PRO A 438 45.42 -40.83 -38.39
N LYS A 439 45.23 -41.32 -39.62
CA LYS A 439 45.17 -42.77 -39.95
C LYS A 439 46.54 -43.45 -39.88
N LEU A 440 47.05 -43.68 -38.66
CA LEU A 440 48.36 -44.29 -38.43
C LEU A 440 48.43 -45.76 -38.88
N LEU A 441 47.30 -46.49 -38.80
CA LEU A 441 47.16 -47.87 -39.28
C LEU A 441 46.32 -47.91 -40.56
N ASP A 442 46.57 -48.91 -41.40
CA ASP A 442 45.66 -49.27 -42.50
C ASP A 442 44.95 -50.59 -42.16
N VAL A 443 43.72 -50.79 -42.66
CA VAL A 443 42.84 -51.88 -42.22
C VAL A 443 43.44 -53.28 -42.45
N GLU A 444 44.17 -53.45 -43.55
CA GLU A 444 44.91 -54.67 -43.89
C GLU A 444 46.00 -55.04 -42.87
N ASP A 445 46.63 -54.06 -42.20
CA ASP A 445 47.72 -54.30 -41.24
C ASP A 445 47.20 -54.85 -39.88
N VAL A 446 45.88 -54.86 -39.69
CA VAL A 446 45.21 -55.27 -38.44
C VAL A 446 44.20 -56.40 -38.68
N CYS A 447 43.26 -56.21 -39.61
CA CYS A 447 42.17 -57.15 -39.87
C CYS A 447 42.66 -58.48 -40.46
N ASP A 448 43.68 -58.45 -41.32
CA ASP A 448 44.21 -59.63 -42.03
C ASP A 448 45.36 -60.34 -41.27
N VAL A 449 45.73 -59.83 -40.08
CA VAL A 449 46.91 -60.27 -39.34
C VAL A 449 46.48 -60.89 -38.01
N ALA A 450 46.61 -62.22 -37.87
CA ALA A 450 46.14 -62.96 -36.69
C ALA A 450 46.73 -62.51 -35.33
N LYS A 451 47.84 -61.77 -35.35
CA LYS A 451 48.43 -61.02 -34.22
C LYS A 451 49.05 -59.71 -34.73
N PRO A 452 48.32 -58.59 -34.74
CA PRO A 452 48.88 -57.30 -35.16
C PRO A 452 49.97 -56.81 -34.20
N ASP A 453 50.82 -55.90 -34.67
CA ASP A 453 51.93 -55.37 -33.87
C ASP A 453 51.45 -54.52 -32.69
N GLU A 454 51.79 -54.96 -31.48
CA GLU A 454 51.30 -54.36 -30.23
C GLU A 454 51.67 -52.88 -30.10
N ARG A 455 52.88 -52.51 -30.53
CA ARG A 455 53.37 -51.14 -30.48
C ARG A 455 52.60 -50.24 -31.46
N SER A 456 52.31 -50.74 -32.64
CA SER A 456 51.54 -50.02 -33.67
C SER A 456 50.10 -49.75 -33.21
N LEU A 457 49.42 -50.75 -32.64
CA LEU A 457 48.09 -50.57 -32.05
C LEU A 457 48.11 -49.61 -30.85
N MET A 458 49.01 -49.79 -29.89
CA MET A 458 49.18 -48.85 -28.77
C MET A 458 49.41 -47.40 -29.23
N THR A 459 50.23 -47.21 -30.26
CA THR A 459 50.51 -45.88 -30.84
C THR A 459 49.24 -45.21 -31.35
N TYR A 460 48.38 -45.95 -32.05
CA TYR A 460 47.15 -45.42 -32.63
C TYR A 460 46.04 -45.22 -31.59
N ILE A 461 45.84 -46.19 -30.70
CA ILE A 461 44.82 -46.14 -29.64
C ILE A 461 45.11 -45.02 -28.63
N ALA A 462 46.38 -44.64 -28.44
CA ALA A 462 46.73 -43.45 -27.65
C ALA A 462 46.18 -42.13 -28.27
N TYR A 463 46.06 -42.01 -29.60
CA TYR A 463 45.41 -40.83 -30.21
C TYR A 463 43.90 -40.84 -29.97
N TRP A 464 43.27 -42.01 -29.98
CA TRP A 464 41.86 -42.18 -29.62
C TRP A 464 41.62 -41.78 -28.16
N PHE A 465 42.46 -42.24 -27.24
CA PHE A 465 42.44 -41.81 -25.83
C PHE A 465 42.54 -40.29 -25.71
N HIS A 466 43.52 -39.65 -26.37
CA HIS A 466 43.76 -38.21 -26.22
C HIS A 466 42.61 -37.37 -26.77
N ALA A 467 42.13 -37.67 -27.98
CA ALA A 467 41.02 -36.94 -28.60
C ALA A 467 39.76 -37.01 -27.72
N PHE A 468 39.36 -38.22 -27.31
CA PHE A 468 38.17 -38.41 -26.50
C PHE A 468 38.31 -37.88 -25.06
N SER A 469 39.49 -38.02 -24.45
CA SER A 469 39.74 -37.46 -23.11
C SER A 469 39.80 -35.93 -23.13
N GLN A 470 40.25 -35.30 -24.22
CA GLN A 470 40.18 -33.86 -24.41
C GLN A 470 38.73 -33.39 -24.58
N MET A 471 37.93 -34.05 -25.44
CA MET A 471 36.50 -33.77 -25.58
C MET A 471 35.76 -33.87 -24.24
N GLU A 472 36.03 -34.91 -23.46
CA GLU A 472 35.38 -35.11 -22.16
C GLU A 472 35.80 -34.06 -21.11
N LYS A 473 37.07 -33.61 -21.12
CA LYS A 473 37.55 -32.49 -20.30
C LYS A 473 36.82 -31.18 -20.65
N VAL A 474 36.55 -30.93 -21.94
CA VAL A 474 35.80 -29.76 -22.42
C VAL A 474 34.32 -29.86 -22.04
N GLU A 475 33.66 -31.00 -22.25
CA GLU A 475 32.24 -31.20 -21.86
C GLU A 475 32.06 -31.02 -20.34
N ASN A 476 32.95 -31.59 -19.53
CA ASN A 476 32.94 -31.42 -18.08
C ASN A 476 33.27 -29.99 -17.63
N ALA A 477 34.02 -29.20 -18.40
CA ALA A 477 34.18 -27.77 -18.16
C ALA A 477 32.89 -27.00 -18.48
N GLY A 478 32.24 -27.31 -19.62
CA GLY A 478 30.94 -26.74 -20.01
C GLY A 478 29.87 -26.94 -18.93
N ARG A 479 29.69 -28.18 -18.43
CA ARG A 479 28.78 -28.50 -17.31
C ARG A 479 29.07 -27.71 -16.03
N ARG A 480 30.32 -27.32 -15.76
CA ARG A 480 30.66 -26.47 -14.60
C ARG A 480 30.29 -25.00 -14.84
N VAL A 481 30.52 -24.49 -16.05
CA VAL A 481 30.10 -23.12 -16.44
C VAL A 481 28.58 -23.00 -16.42
N GLU A 482 27.86 -23.98 -16.98
CA GLU A 482 26.39 -24.07 -16.94
C GLU A 482 25.86 -24.00 -15.49
N LYS A 483 26.37 -24.86 -14.60
CA LYS A 483 25.98 -24.85 -13.17
C LYS A 483 26.33 -23.52 -12.48
N PHE A 484 27.44 -22.89 -12.83
CA PHE A 484 27.81 -21.57 -12.31
C PHE A 484 26.82 -20.49 -12.76
N VAL A 485 26.51 -20.41 -14.06
CA VAL A 485 25.55 -19.45 -14.63
C VAL A 485 24.16 -19.64 -14.00
N ASN A 486 23.67 -20.87 -13.91
CA ASN A 486 22.36 -21.15 -13.31
C ASN A 486 22.30 -20.75 -11.82
N ASN A 487 23.38 -20.94 -11.06
CA ASN A 487 23.45 -20.49 -9.65
C ASN A 487 23.52 -18.95 -9.53
N MET A 488 24.16 -18.28 -10.48
CA MET A 488 24.31 -16.82 -10.54
C MET A 488 23.09 -16.08 -11.08
N GLN A 489 22.29 -16.70 -11.96
CA GLN A 489 21.04 -16.14 -12.48
C GLN A 489 20.13 -15.70 -11.34
N GLY A 490 19.85 -16.60 -10.39
CA GLY A 490 19.09 -16.28 -9.18
C GLY A 490 19.81 -15.37 -8.17
N ALA A 491 21.03 -14.90 -8.43
CA ALA A 491 21.69 -13.84 -7.65
C ALA A 491 21.52 -12.47 -8.35
N TRP A 492 21.63 -12.43 -9.68
CA TRP A 492 21.29 -11.24 -10.49
C TRP A 492 19.81 -10.86 -10.38
N GLU A 493 18.92 -11.85 -10.32
CA GLU A 493 17.48 -11.62 -10.08
C GLU A 493 17.22 -10.95 -8.72
N MET A 494 17.92 -11.37 -7.66
CA MET A 494 17.83 -10.73 -6.34
C MET A 494 18.36 -9.29 -6.38
N GLN A 495 19.46 -9.02 -7.09
CA GLN A 495 20.01 -7.67 -7.27
C GLN A 495 19.01 -6.76 -8.01
N SER A 496 18.47 -7.21 -9.15
CA SER A 496 17.45 -6.46 -9.89
C SER A 496 16.17 -6.25 -9.09
N ALA A 497 15.76 -7.22 -8.27
CA ALA A 497 14.62 -7.07 -7.37
C ALA A 497 14.90 -6.02 -6.28
N TYR A 498 16.09 -6.04 -5.67
CA TYR A 498 16.53 -5.06 -4.68
C TYR A 498 16.54 -3.64 -5.25
N GLU A 499 17.23 -3.40 -6.37
CA GLU A 499 17.33 -2.06 -6.98
C GLU A 499 15.96 -1.49 -7.33
N ARG A 500 15.07 -2.33 -7.88
CA ARG A 500 13.71 -1.95 -8.29
C ARG A 500 12.82 -1.62 -7.10
N ARG A 501 12.82 -2.47 -6.06
CA ARG A 501 12.09 -2.26 -4.79
C ARG A 501 12.60 -1.02 -4.07
N MET A 502 13.93 -0.86 -3.93
CA MET A 502 14.56 0.30 -3.31
C MET A 502 14.20 1.60 -4.04
N ARG A 503 14.33 1.64 -5.38
CA ARG A 503 13.99 2.81 -6.19
C ARG A 503 12.50 3.18 -6.07
N ALA A 504 11.60 2.18 -5.99
CA ALA A 504 10.18 2.41 -5.77
C ALA A 504 9.90 3.00 -4.38
N LEU A 505 10.47 2.42 -3.32
CA LEU A 505 10.30 2.91 -1.93
C LEU A 505 10.81 4.35 -1.78
N LEU A 506 12.03 4.63 -2.23
CA LEU A 506 12.63 5.98 -2.18
C LEU A 506 11.76 7.01 -2.93
N LYS A 507 11.19 6.62 -4.08
CA LYS A 507 10.27 7.45 -4.84
C LYS A 507 8.98 7.74 -4.06
N THR A 508 8.29 6.71 -3.53
CA THR A 508 7.01 6.91 -2.82
C THR A 508 7.16 7.69 -1.52
N ILE A 509 8.32 7.56 -0.86
CA ILE A 509 8.69 8.39 0.30
C ILE A 509 8.80 9.86 -0.12
N GLN A 510 9.48 10.17 -1.24
CA GLN A 510 9.60 11.55 -1.72
C GLN A 510 8.25 12.15 -2.12
N GLU A 511 7.45 11.41 -2.89
CA GLU A 511 6.11 11.86 -3.32
C GLU A 511 5.22 12.20 -2.11
N GLN A 512 5.30 11.41 -1.04
CA GLN A 512 4.53 11.69 0.18
C GLN A 512 5.06 12.89 0.98
N ILE A 513 6.36 13.20 0.91
CA ILE A 513 6.96 14.41 1.49
C ILE A 513 6.50 15.65 0.73
N GLU A 514 6.49 15.63 -0.60
CA GLU A 514 6.00 16.78 -1.40
C GLU A 514 4.50 17.03 -1.15
N VAL A 515 3.67 15.98 -1.11
CA VAL A 515 2.24 16.07 -0.76
C VAL A 515 2.01 16.73 0.61
N TRP A 516 2.94 16.62 1.57
CA TRP A 516 2.82 17.32 2.87
C TRP A 516 3.35 18.77 2.87
N LYS A 517 4.16 19.16 1.88
CA LYS A 517 4.59 20.54 1.68
C LYS A 517 3.55 21.35 0.91
N GLU A 518 2.88 20.72 -0.06
CA GLU A 518 1.85 21.35 -0.90
C GLU A 518 0.48 21.42 -0.21
N ALA A 519 0.22 20.59 0.81
CA ALA A 519 -1.06 20.56 1.52
C ALA A 519 -1.31 21.80 2.40
N THR A 520 -2.20 22.68 1.91
CA THR A 520 -2.78 23.82 2.63
C THR A 520 -4.01 23.42 3.46
N PHE A 521 -4.57 24.36 4.23
CA PHE A 521 -5.86 24.22 4.92
C PHE A 521 -6.83 25.28 4.41
N GLU A 522 -8.11 24.95 4.36
CA GLU A 522 -9.19 25.87 3.97
C GLU A 522 -9.61 26.81 5.11
N GLY A 523 -9.09 26.59 6.32
CA GLY A 523 -9.42 27.36 7.53
C GLY A 523 -10.68 26.87 8.26
N THR A 524 -11.40 25.88 7.73
CA THR A 524 -12.55 25.26 8.39
C THR A 524 -12.10 24.14 9.35
N TYR A 525 -12.85 23.93 10.44
CA TYR A 525 -12.57 22.82 11.36
C TYR A 525 -12.76 21.46 10.67
N ALA A 526 -13.76 21.34 9.80
CA ALA A 526 -14.06 20.11 9.08
C ALA A 526 -12.90 19.65 8.18
N ASP A 527 -12.28 20.57 7.41
CA ASP A 527 -11.08 20.29 6.63
C ASP A 527 -9.91 19.87 7.52
N ALA A 528 -9.55 20.68 8.51
CA ALA A 528 -8.43 20.38 9.41
C ALA A 528 -8.60 19.02 10.14
N LYS A 529 -9.85 18.68 10.51
CA LYS A 529 -10.21 17.37 11.08
C LYS A 529 -10.09 16.23 10.06
N ALA A 530 -10.54 16.42 8.81
CA ALA A 530 -10.40 15.45 7.74
C ALA A 530 -8.92 15.18 7.41
N GLN A 531 -8.09 16.23 7.32
CA GLN A 531 -6.65 16.11 7.11
C GLN A 531 -5.96 15.36 8.28
N SER A 532 -6.40 15.59 9.52
CA SER A 532 -5.96 14.83 10.69
C SER A 532 -6.29 13.33 10.61
N ILE A 533 -7.50 12.98 10.16
CA ILE A 533 -7.93 11.58 9.96
C ILE A 533 -7.13 10.91 8.83
N GLN A 534 -6.91 11.60 7.70
CA GLN A 534 -6.08 11.10 6.61
C GLN A 534 -4.63 10.83 7.06
N PHE A 535 -4.04 11.74 7.83
CA PHE A 535 -2.70 11.60 8.39
C PHE A 535 -2.58 10.44 9.39
N PHE A 536 -3.59 10.24 10.24
CA PHE A 536 -3.67 9.07 11.12
C PHE A 536 -3.77 7.76 10.33
N ASN A 537 -4.61 7.71 9.29
CA ASN A 537 -4.77 6.54 8.43
C ASN A 537 -3.47 6.20 7.67
N TYR A 538 -2.72 7.19 7.19
CA TYR A 538 -1.37 7.00 6.64
C TYR A 538 -0.42 6.31 7.65
N LYS A 539 -0.41 6.78 8.92
CA LYS A 539 0.44 6.21 9.98
C LYS A 539 0.02 4.79 10.39
N LYS A 540 -1.26 4.43 10.23
CA LYS A 540 -1.82 3.10 10.55
C LYS A 540 -1.63 2.10 9.40
N GLY A 541 -1.77 2.54 8.15
CA GLY A 541 -1.58 1.76 6.92
C GLY A 541 -0.18 1.95 6.32
N LYS A 542 -0.10 2.64 5.18
CA LYS A 542 1.10 2.87 4.34
C LYS A 542 2.44 2.94 5.07
N LYS A 543 2.55 3.72 6.17
CA LYS A 543 3.82 3.82 6.91
C LYS A 543 4.34 2.47 7.42
N ARG A 544 3.44 1.57 7.83
CA ARG A 544 3.81 0.22 8.30
C ARG A 544 4.29 -0.67 7.16
N GLU A 545 3.66 -0.58 6.00
CA GLU A 545 4.09 -1.28 4.77
C GLU A 545 5.51 -0.84 4.38
N TRP A 546 5.82 0.45 4.47
CA TRP A 546 7.15 0.98 4.20
C TRP A 546 8.21 0.62 5.26
N VAL A 547 7.83 0.48 6.53
CA VAL A 547 8.70 -0.07 7.58
C VAL A 547 9.06 -1.53 7.29
N ALA A 548 8.08 -2.34 6.87
CA ALA A 548 8.32 -3.73 6.47
C ALA A 548 9.22 -3.80 5.23
N GLU A 549 8.93 -3.03 4.18
CA GLU A 549 9.72 -2.96 2.94
C GLU A 549 11.18 -2.54 3.21
N LYS A 550 11.41 -1.58 4.11
CA LYS A 550 12.75 -1.16 4.56
C LYS A 550 13.52 -2.30 5.24
N SER A 551 12.84 -3.11 6.07
CA SER A 551 13.42 -4.29 6.71
C SER A 551 13.72 -5.41 5.70
N ASP A 552 12.78 -5.67 4.79
CA ASP A 552 12.91 -6.65 3.70
C ASP A 552 14.09 -6.32 2.79
N LEU A 553 14.26 -5.05 2.41
CA LEU A 553 15.35 -4.58 1.56
C LEU A 553 16.72 -4.77 2.23
N ALA A 554 16.84 -4.44 3.52
CA ALA A 554 18.07 -4.67 4.28
C ALA A 554 18.41 -6.17 4.37
N THR A 555 17.42 -7.02 4.66
CA THR A 555 17.55 -8.48 4.68
C THR A 555 17.92 -9.04 3.31
N LEU A 556 17.31 -8.56 2.23
CA LEU A 556 17.61 -8.95 0.86
C LEU A 556 19.05 -8.59 0.47
N LEU A 557 19.54 -7.40 0.82
CA LEU A 557 20.94 -7.02 0.59
C LEU A 557 21.90 -7.94 1.36
N GLY A 558 21.59 -8.25 2.63
CA GLY A 558 22.34 -9.20 3.44
C GLY A 558 22.39 -10.61 2.81
N ASN A 559 21.26 -11.09 2.29
CA ASN A 559 21.16 -12.37 1.59
C ASN A 559 21.97 -12.38 0.27
N ILE A 560 21.96 -11.29 -0.51
CA ILE A 560 22.78 -11.16 -1.72
C ILE A 560 24.28 -11.18 -1.37
N LYS A 561 24.70 -10.36 -0.39
CA LYS A 561 26.10 -10.32 0.07
C LYS A 561 26.56 -11.69 0.60
N THR A 562 25.71 -12.38 1.36
CA THR A 562 25.97 -13.74 1.85
C THR A 562 26.11 -14.74 0.71
N LYS A 563 25.15 -14.80 -0.22
CA LYS A 563 25.15 -15.74 -1.36
C LYS A 563 26.39 -15.59 -2.24
N LEU A 564 26.82 -14.36 -2.52
CA LEU A 564 28.05 -14.10 -3.27
C LEU A 564 29.31 -14.50 -2.48
N GLY A 565 29.34 -14.20 -1.17
CA GLY A 565 30.39 -14.62 -0.26
C GLY A 565 30.56 -16.14 -0.18
N THR A 566 29.47 -16.92 -0.21
CA THR A 566 29.50 -18.39 -0.26
C THR A 566 30.28 -18.92 -1.47
N TYR A 567 30.16 -18.27 -2.63
CA TYR A 567 30.91 -18.60 -3.84
C TYR A 567 32.27 -17.89 -3.95
N ARG A 568 32.71 -17.20 -2.88
CA ARG A 568 33.94 -16.37 -2.82
C ARG A 568 34.02 -15.30 -3.91
N LEU A 569 32.86 -14.81 -4.37
CA LEU A 569 32.75 -13.71 -5.32
C LEU A 569 32.84 -12.37 -4.60
N ARG A 570 33.10 -11.29 -5.34
CA ARG A 570 33.05 -9.92 -4.80
C ARG A 570 31.64 -9.67 -4.22
N PRO A 571 31.51 -9.14 -2.99
CA PRO A 571 30.22 -8.69 -2.46
C PRO A 571 29.54 -7.68 -3.39
N TYR A 572 28.21 -7.73 -3.45
CA TYR A 572 27.40 -6.76 -4.19
C TYR A 572 27.27 -5.47 -3.38
N ASP A 573 27.85 -4.39 -3.87
CA ASP A 573 27.66 -3.05 -3.34
C ASP A 573 26.70 -2.29 -4.29
N PRO A 574 25.52 -1.84 -3.82
CA PRO A 574 24.55 -1.18 -4.68
C PRO A 574 25.02 0.23 -5.09
N PRO A 575 24.43 0.82 -6.16
CA PRO A 575 24.64 2.22 -6.50
C PRO A 575 24.37 3.14 -5.31
N ALA A 576 25.12 4.24 -5.17
CA ALA A 576 25.04 5.12 -3.99
C ALA A 576 23.62 5.65 -3.71
N GLU A 577 22.86 5.99 -4.76
CA GLU A 577 21.45 6.41 -4.70
C GLU A 577 20.50 5.33 -4.15
N LEU A 578 20.89 4.06 -4.24
CA LEU A 578 20.12 2.88 -3.82
C LEU A 578 20.78 2.17 -2.63
N SER A 579 21.66 2.86 -1.91
CA SER A 579 22.29 2.37 -0.69
C SER A 579 21.33 2.38 0.50
N LEU A 580 21.64 1.60 1.54
CA LEU A 580 20.89 1.69 2.81
C LEU A 580 21.06 3.08 3.45
N ASP A 581 22.23 3.70 3.33
CA ASP A 581 22.50 5.04 3.88
C ASP A 581 21.61 6.12 3.22
N ALA A 582 21.41 6.04 1.89
CA ALA A 582 20.48 6.90 1.18
C ALA A 582 19.01 6.69 1.62
N LEU A 583 18.63 5.43 1.94
CA LEU A 583 17.32 5.13 2.51
C LEU A 583 17.17 5.68 3.93
N GLU A 584 18.17 5.55 4.80
CA GLU A 584 18.10 6.14 6.15
C GLU A 584 18.03 7.67 6.11
N GLN A 585 18.74 8.33 5.18
CA GLN A 585 18.64 9.79 4.97
C GLN A 585 17.22 10.21 4.58
N ARG A 586 16.63 9.58 3.55
CA ARG A 586 15.23 9.88 3.16
C ARG A 586 14.21 9.46 4.22
N TRP A 587 14.51 8.45 5.03
CA TRP A 587 13.67 8.06 6.17
C TRP A 587 13.70 9.10 7.30
N ALA A 588 14.85 9.72 7.56
CA ALA A 588 14.98 10.83 8.50
C ALA A 588 14.25 12.10 8.01
N GLU A 589 14.35 12.41 6.71
CA GLU A 589 13.56 13.48 6.08
C GLU A 589 12.05 13.22 6.20
N LEU A 590 11.59 11.99 5.95
CA LEU A 590 10.19 11.58 6.12
C LEU A 590 9.74 11.78 7.57
N ALA A 591 10.54 11.33 8.55
CA ALA A 591 10.22 11.47 9.97
C ALA A 591 10.15 12.94 10.42
N SER A 592 11.05 13.80 9.92
CA SER A 592 11.05 15.24 10.20
C SER A 592 9.80 15.93 9.64
N ASN A 593 9.43 15.63 8.39
CA ASN A 593 8.23 16.21 7.78
C ASN A 593 6.93 15.63 8.37
N GLU A 594 6.92 14.36 8.78
CA GLU A 594 5.79 13.78 9.52
C GLU A 594 5.57 14.48 10.87
N MET A 595 6.64 14.79 11.60
CA MET A 595 6.54 15.54 12.85
C MET A 595 6.00 16.95 12.62
N ARG A 596 6.57 17.69 11.64
CA ARG A 596 6.11 19.04 11.27
C ARG A 596 4.65 19.05 10.84
N ARG A 597 4.22 18.09 10.02
CA ARG A 597 2.83 17.96 9.56
C ARG A 597 1.89 17.63 10.72
N ALA A 598 2.30 16.79 11.66
CA ALA A 598 1.53 16.52 12.88
C ALA A 598 1.39 17.76 13.78
N GLN A 599 2.44 18.56 13.94
CA GLN A 599 2.40 19.82 14.70
C GLN A 599 1.42 20.79 14.06
N LEU A 600 1.60 21.08 12.75
CA LEU A 600 0.78 22.01 11.99
C LEU A 600 -0.72 21.67 12.00
N ILE A 601 -1.08 20.39 11.90
CA ILE A 601 -2.49 19.93 12.00
C ILE A 601 -3.07 20.20 13.40
N ASN A 602 -2.30 19.97 14.47
CA ASN A 602 -2.79 20.19 15.84
C ASN A 602 -2.83 21.67 16.22
N GLU A 603 -1.91 22.48 15.70
CA GLU A 603 -1.86 23.93 15.87
C GLU A 603 -3.03 24.59 15.14
N THR A 604 -3.24 24.31 13.85
CA THR A 604 -4.39 24.83 13.09
C THR A 604 -5.74 24.43 13.70
N ILE A 605 -5.93 23.18 14.15
CA ILE A 605 -7.16 22.77 14.86
C ILE A 605 -7.37 23.58 16.15
N ARG A 606 -6.30 23.85 16.91
CA ARG A 606 -6.38 24.66 18.14
C ARG A 606 -6.73 26.11 17.82
N ASP A 607 -6.09 26.69 16.80
CA ASP A 607 -6.25 28.08 16.44
C ASP A 607 -7.65 28.35 15.85
N ILE A 608 -8.17 27.43 15.02
CA ILE A 608 -9.57 27.47 14.53
C ILE A 608 -10.56 27.42 15.72
N LYS A 609 -10.37 26.50 16.68
CA LYS A 609 -11.22 26.45 17.88
C LYS A 609 -11.14 27.72 18.74
N ASN A 610 -9.97 28.34 18.83
CA ASN A 610 -9.77 29.58 19.58
C ASN A 610 -10.39 30.79 18.86
N ALA A 611 -10.30 30.84 17.53
CA ALA A 611 -10.94 31.85 16.70
C ALA A 611 -12.47 31.76 16.75
N LEU A 612 -13.04 30.55 16.68
CA LEU A 612 -14.49 30.31 16.83
C LEU A 612 -15.01 30.78 18.19
N ARG A 613 -14.35 30.38 19.29
CA ARG A 613 -14.69 30.83 20.65
C ARG A 613 -14.77 32.35 20.77
N LYS A 614 -13.73 33.06 20.29
CA LYS A 614 -13.69 34.53 20.31
C LYS A 614 -14.74 35.14 19.40
N SER A 615 -14.86 34.68 18.16
CA SER A 615 -15.85 35.20 17.21
C SER A 615 -17.28 35.04 17.72
N PHE A 616 -17.59 33.95 18.41
CA PHE A 616 -18.87 33.79 19.10
C PHE A 616 -18.97 34.75 20.29
N ALA A 617 -17.98 34.77 21.18
CA ALA A 617 -18.01 35.60 22.39
C ALA A 617 -18.10 37.10 22.11
N ASP A 618 -17.33 37.62 21.15
CA ASP A 618 -17.38 39.03 20.73
C ASP A 618 -18.80 39.39 20.25
N LYS A 619 -19.43 38.52 19.44
CA LYS A 619 -20.79 38.72 18.92
C LYS A 619 -21.87 38.56 20.00
N ALA A 620 -21.73 37.58 20.90
CA ALA A 620 -22.61 37.35 22.04
C ALA A 620 -22.58 38.52 23.04
N ASN A 621 -21.39 39.01 23.36
CA ASN A 621 -21.19 40.14 24.28
C ASN A 621 -21.71 41.46 23.68
N ASP A 622 -21.44 41.74 22.39
CA ASP A 622 -22.04 42.87 21.66
C ASP A 622 -23.58 42.85 21.74
N PHE A 623 -24.17 41.66 21.55
CA PHE A 623 -25.61 41.47 21.51
C PHE A 623 -26.26 41.60 22.89
N ALA A 624 -25.68 40.99 23.92
CA ALA A 624 -26.13 41.15 25.31
C ALA A 624 -26.13 42.63 25.75
N MET A 625 -25.11 43.39 25.36
CA MET A 625 -25.06 44.84 25.59
C MET A 625 -26.19 45.58 24.84
N ALA A 626 -26.50 45.20 23.60
CA ALA A 626 -27.60 45.80 22.84
C ALA A 626 -28.98 45.50 23.48
N LEU A 627 -29.23 44.25 23.88
CA LEU A 627 -30.46 43.85 24.58
C LEU A 627 -30.65 44.62 25.89
N ASN A 628 -29.61 44.66 26.73
CA ASN A 628 -29.67 45.39 28.01
C ASN A 628 -29.84 46.91 27.80
N THR A 629 -29.21 47.48 26.76
CA THR A 629 -29.39 48.90 26.41
C THR A 629 -30.84 49.21 26.01
N MET A 630 -31.49 48.34 25.24
CA MET A 630 -32.93 48.49 24.95
C MET A 630 -33.79 48.34 26.19
N GLN A 631 -33.52 47.34 27.05
CA GLN A 631 -34.28 47.11 28.28
C GLN A 631 -34.23 48.32 29.23
N LEU A 632 -33.06 48.96 29.34
CA LEU A 632 -32.89 50.23 30.04
C LEU A 632 -33.59 51.39 29.31
N ALA A 633 -33.55 51.44 27.98
CA ALA A 633 -34.22 52.48 27.19
C ALA A 633 -35.76 52.40 27.23
N ILE A 634 -36.35 51.21 27.42
CA ILE A 634 -37.80 51.00 27.60
C ILE A 634 -38.25 51.40 29.01
N SER A 635 -37.46 51.03 30.02
CA SER A 635 -37.78 51.29 31.44
C SER A 635 -37.46 52.71 31.90
N GLY A 636 -36.54 53.40 31.23
CA GLY A 636 -36.18 54.80 31.49
C GLY A 636 -37.00 55.84 30.72
N LEU A 637 -38.18 55.48 30.18
CA LEU A 637 -39.08 56.41 29.49
C LEU A 637 -39.92 57.22 30.48
N ASP A 638 -39.85 58.54 30.36
CA ASP A 638 -40.56 59.52 31.17
C ASP A 638 -40.88 60.76 30.30
N GLY A 639 -41.80 61.61 30.73
CA GLY A 639 -42.32 62.75 29.95
C GLY A 639 -43.62 62.44 29.19
N ASP A 640 -43.92 63.24 28.16
CA ASP A 640 -45.21 63.24 27.46
C ASP A 640 -45.49 61.93 26.69
N VAL A 641 -46.76 61.52 26.61
CA VAL A 641 -47.16 60.19 26.10
C VAL A 641 -46.82 60.04 24.61
N GLU A 642 -47.03 61.12 23.83
CA GLU A 642 -46.70 61.24 22.42
C GLU A 642 -45.20 61.02 22.14
N ASP A 643 -44.33 61.65 22.94
CA ASP A 643 -42.87 61.50 22.84
C ASP A 643 -42.44 60.07 23.24
N GLN A 644 -42.96 59.55 24.36
CA GLN A 644 -42.70 58.16 24.77
C GLN A 644 -43.11 57.18 23.67
N LEU A 645 -44.27 57.37 23.03
CA LEU A 645 -44.77 56.51 21.96
C LEU A 645 -43.89 56.57 20.71
N HIS A 646 -43.41 57.76 20.32
CA HIS A 646 -42.43 57.89 19.25
C HIS A 646 -41.13 57.12 19.56
N HIS A 647 -40.63 57.23 20.79
CA HIS A 647 -39.43 56.50 21.24
C HIS A 647 -39.64 54.98 21.25
N VAL A 648 -40.79 54.47 21.69
CA VAL A 648 -41.06 53.01 21.70
C VAL A 648 -41.27 52.45 20.30
N ARG A 649 -41.97 53.16 19.40
CA ARG A 649 -42.09 52.75 17.99
C ARG A 649 -40.72 52.62 17.32
N LYS A 650 -39.80 53.56 17.59
CA LYS A 650 -38.41 53.51 17.11
C LYS A 650 -37.59 52.37 17.74
N LEU A 651 -37.86 52.00 19.00
CA LEU A 651 -37.27 50.80 19.61
C LEU A 651 -37.82 49.52 18.94
N SER A 652 -39.11 49.48 18.60
CA SER A 652 -39.74 48.36 17.87
C SER A 652 -39.11 48.15 16.48
N GLU A 653 -38.89 49.23 15.72
CA GLU A 653 -38.15 49.19 14.45
C GLU A 653 -36.73 48.61 14.59
N SER A 654 -36.10 48.77 15.76
CA SER A 654 -34.74 48.26 16.01
C SER A 654 -34.65 46.76 16.35
N LEU A 655 -35.79 46.07 16.54
CA LEU A 655 -35.83 44.64 16.84
C LEU A 655 -35.46 43.76 15.63
N ALA A 656 -35.92 44.09 14.42
CA ALA A 656 -35.69 43.27 13.23
C ALA A 656 -34.20 43.20 12.79
N PRO A 657 -33.38 44.28 12.90
CA PRO A 657 -31.93 44.18 12.76
C PRO A 657 -31.24 43.26 13.77
N LEU A 658 -31.84 43.04 14.95
CA LEU A 658 -31.29 42.21 16.01
C LEU A 658 -31.63 40.73 15.83
N ASP A 659 -32.79 40.39 15.29
CA ASP A 659 -33.06 39.03 14.78
C ASP A 659 -31.97 38.60 13.77
N GLN A 660 -31.69 39.45 12.78
CA GLN A 660 -30.64 39.22 11.80
C GLN A 660 -29.22 39.17 12.40
N TYR A 661 -29.03 39.57 13.66
CA TYR A 661 -27.76 39.45 14.38
C TYR A 661 -27.71 38.14 15.20
N LEU A 662 -28.84 37.75 15.80
CA LEU A 662 -29.03 36.46 16.47
C LEU A 662 -28.83 35.29 15.49
N ASP A 663 -29.32 35.39 14.25
CA ASP A 663 -29.06 34.42 13.16
C ASP A 663 -27.55 34.16 12.99
N LYS A 664 -26.73 35.23 13.02
CA LYS A 664 -25.27 35.14 12.87
C LYS A 664 -24.59 34.53 14.09
N ILE A 665 -25.19 34.67 15.27
CA ILE A 665 -24.74 33.99 16.49
C ILE A 665 -25.11 32.50 16.43
N SER A 666 -26.30 32.15 15.94
CA SER A 666 -26.72 30.76 15.68
C SER A 666 -25.76 30.06 14.71
N GLU A 667 -25.43 30.72 13.60
CA GLU A 667 -24.44 30.27 12.63
C GLU A 667 -23.05 30.04 13.23
N LEU A 668 -22.65 30.78 14.26
CA LEU A 668 -21.37 30.61 14.96
C LEU A 668 -21.46 29.52 16.02
N ASP A 669 -22.59 29.39 16.72
CA ASP A 669 -22.84 28.35 17.70
C ASP A 669 -22.82 26.96 17.04
N GLN A 670 -23.51 26.78 15.91
CA GLN A 670 -23.45 25.53 15.14
C GLN A 670 -22.00 25.15 14.78
N LYS A 671 -21.17 26.13 14.37
CA LYS A 671 -19.74 25.90 14.06
C LYS A 671 -18.92 25.57 15.31
N CYS A 672 -19.31 26.08 16.49
CA CYS A 672 -18.74 25.68 17.78
C CYS A 672 -19.15 24.25 18.19
N GLN A 673 -20.42 23.88 18.00
CA GLN A 673 -20.94 22.52 18.25
C GLN A 673 -20.24 21.49 17.34
N GLU A 674 -20.18 21.74 16.02
CA GLU A 674 -19.45 20.92 15.05
C GLU A 674 -17.96 20.78 15.41
N ALA A 675 -17.38 21.82 16.02
CA ALA A 675 -16.01 21.79 16.50
C ALA A 675 -15.81 20.96 17.78
N ASN A 676 -16.84 20.50 18.49
CA ASN A 676 -16.78 20.10 19.91
C ASN A 676 -16.12 21.21 20.76
N ILE A 677 -16.79 22.34 20.86
CA ILE A 677 -16.47 23.40 21.82
C ILE A 677 -17.60 23.39 22.85
N GLU A 678 -17.37 22.73 23.98
CA GLU A 678 -18.34 22.58 25.07
C GLU A 678 -18.33 23.76 26.05
N GLU A 679 -17.19 24.46 26.18
CA GLU A 679 -17.00 25.61 27.08
C GLU A 679 -16.22 26.73 26.36
N ASN A 680 -16.57 27.98 26.68
CA ASN A 680 -16.02 29.20 26.05
C ASN A 680 -15.57 30.25 27.09
N ASP A 681 -14.28 30.28 27.40
CA ASP A 681 -13.68 31.17 28.41
C ASP A 681 -13.85 32.69 28.15
N PHE A 682 -14.39 33.10 26.99
CA PHE A 682 -14.51 34.50 26.56
C PHE A 682 -15.92 35.10 26.71
N THR A 683 -16.95 34.29 27.02
CA THR A 683 -18.30 34.78 27.34
C THR A 683 -19.03 33.82 28.27
N THR A 684 -19.92 34.36 29.09
CA THR A 684 -20.86 33.55 29.90
C THR A 684 -22.19 33.29 29.20
N TYR A 685 -22.46 33.96 28.07
CA TYR A 685 -23.74 33.87 27.36
C TYR A 685 -23.77 32.69 26.38
N THR A 686 -24.86 31.92 26.41
CA THR A 686 -25.20 30.92 25.39
C THR A 686 -26.14 31.49 24.33
N TYR A 687 -26.28 30.80 23.19
CA TYR A 687 -27.25 31.18 22.16
C TYR A 687 -28.69 31.18 22.69
N ASP A 688 -29.07 30.15 23.45
CA ASP A 688 -30.44 29.97 23.96
C ASP A 688 -30.83 31.08 24.94
N GLU A 689 -29.91 31.49 25.83
CA GLU A 689 -30.12 32.63 26.74
C GLU A 689 -30.32 33.95 25.97
N LEU A 690 -29.50 34.22 24.95
CA LEU A 690 -29.63 35.44 24.14
C LEU A 690 -30.91 35.45 23.29
N SER A 691 -31.35 34.28 22.81
CA SER A 691 -32.64 34.13 22.13
C SER A 691 -33.81 34.38 23.08
N TYR A 692 -33.72 33.92 24.32
CA TYR A 692 -34.75 34.13 25.35
C TYR A 692 -34.81 35.59 25.81
N GLU A 693 -33.66 36.22 26.08
CA GLU A 693 -33.55 37.64 26.43
C GLU A 693 -34.09 38.54 25.30
N LEU A 694 -33.82 38.23 24.02
CA LEU A 694 -34.44 38.94 22.90
C LEU A 694 -35.98 38.80 22.92
N GLY A 695 -36.50 37.60 23.21
CA GLY A 695 -37.94 37.37 23.36
C GLY A 695 -38.58 38.18 24.48
N LEU A 696 -37.91 38.29 25.63
CA LEU A 696 -38.33 39.15 26.74
C LEU A 696 -38.32 40.64 26.36
N VAL A 697 -37.28 41.12 25.66
CA VAL A 697 -37.24 42.52 25.21
C VAL A 697 -38.30 42.81 24.15
N LYS A 698 -38.54 41.93 23.18
CA LYS A 698 -39.64 42.04 22.21
C LYS A 698 -40.99 42.21 22.92
N THR A 699 -41.30 41.29 23.84
CA THR A 699 -42.52 41.32 24.65
C THR A 699 -42.64 42.61 25.47
N SER A 700 -41.52 43.12 26.01
CA SER A 700 -41.47 44.37 26.78
C SER A 700 -41.72 45.60 25.92
N VAL A 701 -41.16 45.65 24.70
CA VAL A 701 -41.45 46.71 23.72
C VAL A 701 -42.93 46.68 23.33
N GLN A 702 -43.47 45.51 22.98
CA GLN A 702 -44.87 45.35 22.54
C GLN A 702 -45.84 45.80 23.64
N LYS A 703 -45.69 45.31 24.87
CA LYS A 703 -46.57 45.70 26.00
C LYS A 703 -46.47 47.19 26.36
N LYS A 704 -45.28 47.80 26.29
CA LYS A 704 -45.11 49.25 26.51
C LYS A 704 -45.65 50.08 25.34
N LEU A 705 -45.61 49.55 24.11
CA LEU A 705 -46.20 50.17 22.92
C LEU A 705 -47.73 50.18 23.02
N ALA A 706 -48.35 49.01 23.24
CA ALA A 706 -49.79 48.87 23.45
C ALA A 706 -50.31 49.76 24.59
N PHE A 707 -49.61 49.76 25.73
CA PHE A 707 -49.93 50.66 26.86
C PHE A 707 -49.93 52.14 26.44
N LEU A 708 -48.90 52.61 25.74
CA LEU A 708 -48.82 54.02 25.32
C LEU A 708 -49.85 54.38 24.25
N GLU A 709 -50.16 53.46 23.32
CA GLU A 709 -51.22 53.67 22.33
C GLU A 709 -52.60 53.75 22.98
N ASN A 710 -52.86 52.94 24.01
CA ASN A 710 -54.14 52.96 24.73
C ASN A 710 -54.28 54.20 25.62
N GLN A 711 -53.19 54.65 26.24
CA GLN A 711 -53.17 55.93 26.97
C GLN A 711 -53.30 57.14 26.03
N MET A 712 -52.79 57.07 24.78
CA MET A 712 -53.07 58.08 23.75
C MET A 712 -54.56 58.12 23.36
N VAL A 713 -55.21 56.96 23.20
CA VAL A 713 -56.65 56.88 22.95
C VAL A 713 -57.42 57.48 24.13
N ALA A 714 -57.12 57.08 25.37
CA ALA A 714 -57.76 57.61 26.57
C ALA A 714 -57.62 59.13 26.70
N ARG A 715 -56.44 59.70 26.40
CA ARG A 715 -56.19 61.16 26.36
C ARG A 715 -57.06 61.89 25.32
N SER A 716 -57.48 61.21 24.25
CA SER A 716 -58.30 61.79 23.18
C SER A 716 -59.81 61.73 23.43
N MET A 717 -60.28 60.88 24.35
CA MET A 717 -61.70 60.64 24.62
C MET A 717 -62.19 61.47 25.82
N THR A 718 -62.51 62.74 25.58
CA THR A 718 -62.92 63.69 26.63
C THR A 718 -64.26 63.41 27.31
N ASN A 719 -65.12 62.58 26.70
CA ASN A 719 -66.50 62.37 27.14
C ASN A 719 -66.66 61.27 28.22
N LEU A 720 -65.60 60.48 28.47
CA LEU A 720 -65.63 59.39 29.45
C LEU A 720 -64.98 59.80 30.76
N THR A 721 -65.51 59.31 31.89
CA THR A 721 -64.78 59.42 33.15
C THR A 721 -63.54 58.52 33.14
N PRO A 722 -62.46 58.88 33.88
CA PRO A 722 -61.27 58.03 33.98
C PRO A 722 -61.54 56.61 34.48
N ILE A 723 -62.59 56.42 35.29
CA ILE A 723 -63.00 55.12 35.84
C ILE A 723 -63.60 54.23 34.73
N GLN A 724 -64.46 54.77 33.86
CA GLN A 724 -65.01 54.04 32.72
C GLN A 724 -63.92 53.68 31.69
N LEU A 725 -62.96 54.58 31.48
CA LEU A 725 -61.79 54.29 30.63
C LEU A 725 -60.91 53.17 31.22
N GLU A 726 -60.68 53.16 32.53
CA GLU A 726 -59.95 52.08 33.22
C GLU A 726 -60.71 50.75 33.18
N GLU A 727 -62.05 50.77 33.34
CA GLU A 727 -62.92 49.60 33.21
C GLU A 727 -62.85 49.00 31.80
N PHE A 728 -63.09 49.81 30.76
CA PHE A 728 -63.01 49.37 29.36
C PHE A 728 -61.60 48.90 28.95
N GLU A 729 -60.52 49.57 29.42
CA GLU A 729 -59.16 49.10 29.20
C GLU A 729 -58.87 47.77 29.91
N SER A 730 -59.36 47.59 31.14
CA SER A 730 -59.17 46.35 31.89
C SER A 730 -59.83 45.14 31.22
N VAL A 731 -61.02 45.34 30.63
CA VAL A 731 -61.74 44.31 29.87
C VAL A 731 -61.05 44.05 28.54
N PHE A 732 -60.68 45.08 27.77
CA PHE A 732 -59.98 44.91 26.50
C PHE A 732 -58.71 44.07 26.68
N ARG A 733 -57.86 44.41 27.68
CA ARG A 733 -56.64 43.63 28.00
C ARG A 733 -56.91 42.25 28.63
N HIS A 734 -58.14 41.93 29.05
CA HIS A 734 -58.49 40.58 29.53
C HIS A 734 -58.81 39.62 28.39
N PHE A 735 -59.30 40.15 27.26
CA PHE A 735 -59.70 39.37 26.09
C PHE A 735 -58.70 39.43 24.92
N ASP A 736 -57.84 40.45 24.84
CA ASP A 736 -56.61 40.45 24.02
C ASP A 736 -55.62 39.42 24.62
N ARG A 737 -55.63 38.21 24.07
CA ARG A 737 -54.86 37.06 24.60
C ARG A 737 -53.50 36.86 23.95
N ASP A 738 -53.25 37.51 22.82
CA ASP A 738 -51.98 37.45 22.09
C ASP A 738 -51.13 38.73 22.22
N ASP A 739 -51.56 39.68 23.07
CA ASP A 739 -50.93 40.98 23.32
C ASP A 739 -50.78 41.81 22.02
N THR A 740 -51.71 41.67 21.08
CA THR A 740 -51.66 42.36 19.77
C THR A 740 -52.16 43.80 19.81
N ASN A 741 -52.77 44.22 20.92
CA ASN A 741 -53.55 45.44 21.06
C ASN A 741 -54.79 45.49 20.13
N SER A 742 -55.36 44.30 19.86
CA SER A 742 -56.55 44.12 19.04
C SER A 742 -57.39 42.93 19.51
N LEU A 743 -58.70 43.01 19.31
CA LEU A 743 -59.62 41.90 19.59
C LEU A 743 -60.10 41.28 18.28
N GLN A 744 -59.99 39.96 18.17
CA GLN A 744 -60.66 39.19 17.12
C GLN A 744 -62.17 39.08 17.43
N GLU A 745 -62.99 38.67 16.46
CA GLU A 745 -64.46 38.65 16.59
C GLU A 745 -64.98 37.94 17.86
N LEU A 746 -64.41 36.77 18.18
CA LEU A 746 -64.76 35.99 19.38
C LEU A 746 -64.31 36.65 20.69
N GLU A 747 -63.23 37.43 20.67
CA GLU A 747 -62.68 38.12 21.83
C GLU A 747 -63.43 39.44 22.08
N PHE A 748 -63.81 40.14 21.01
CA PHE A 748 -64.73 41.28 21.02
C PHE A 748 -66.10 40.87 21.58
N SER A 749 -66.68 39.78 21.07
CA SER A 749 -67.93 39.19 21.59
C SER A 749 -67.86 38.92 23.11
N ALA A 750 -66.77 38.28 23.57
CA ALA A 750 -66.58 37.94 24.97
C ALA A 750 -66.32 39.17 25.86
N ALA A 751 -65.60 40.18 25.35
CA ALA A 751 -65.41 41.46 26.02
C ALA A 751 -66.74 42.19 26.27
N LEU A 752 -67.57 42.32 25.24
CA LEU A 752 -68.90 42.94 25.35
C LEU A 752 -69.81 42.20 26.34
N ALA A 753 -69.86 40.85 26.24
CA ALA A 753 -70.62 40.03 27.17
C ALA A 753 -70.15 40.17 28.64
N SER A 754 -68.85 40.44 28.87
CA SER A 754 -68.32 40.68 30.22
C SER A 754 -68.73 42.04 30.81
N LEU A 755 -69.01 43.03 29.96
CA LEU A 755 -69.55 44.35 30.30
C LEU A 755 -71.09 44.37 30.35
N GLY A 756 -71.74 43.19 30.30
CA GLY A 756 -73.20 43.04 30.32
C GLY A 756 -73.90 43.24 28.98
N LEU A 757 -73.18 43.57 27.91
CA LEU A 757 -73.72 43.78 26.57
C LEU A 757 -73.83 42.44 25.82
N VAL A 758 -74.99 41.79 25.93
CA VAL A 758 -75.26 40.49 25.30
C VAL A 758 -76.12 40.66 24.04
N PHE A 759 -75.48 40.52 22.88
CA PHE A 759 -76.12 40.50 21.56
C PHE A 759 -76.32 39.06 21.06
N SER A 760 -77.20 38.85 20.07
CA SER A 760 -77.28 37.55 19.37
C SER A 760 -76.09 37.34 18.41
N GLU A 761 -75.88 36.10 17.97
CA GLU A 761 -74.74 35.71 17.12
C GLU A 761 -74.76 36.46 15.77
N ASP A 762 -75.94 36.62 15.16
CA ASP A 762 -76.13 37.38 13.92
C ASP A 762 -75.87 38.90 14.12
N GLU A 763 -76.40 39.49 15.20
CA GLU A 763 -76.22 40.92 15.50
C GLU A 763 -74.76 41.27 15.85
N MET A 764 -74.08 40.39 16.59
CA MET A 764 -72.69 40.58 17.00
C MET A 764 -71.74 40.63 15.80
N HIS A 765 -71.98 39.79 14.78
CA HIS A 765 -71.21 39.82 13.53
C HIS A 765 -71.34 41.17 12.80
N ASP A 766 -72.56 41.70 12.67
CA ASP A 766 -72.81 43.00 12.06
C ASP A 766 -72.16 44.14 12.85
N TYR A 767 -72.26 44.13 14.20
CA TYR A 767 -71.59 45.14 15.05
C TYR A 767 -70.05 45.05 14.98
N PHE A 768 -69.47 43.85 14.96
CA PHE A 768 -68.02 43.67 14.80
C PHE A 768 -67.55 44.15 13.42
N HIS A 769 -68.27 43.82 12.35
CA HIS A 769 -67.92 44.23 10.99
C HIS A 769 -68.02 45.76 10.80
N ALA A 770 -69.02 46.40 11.39
CA ALA A 770 -69.14 47.85 11.43
C ALA A 770 -68.00 48.51 12.23
N THR A 771 -67.72 48.00 13.45
CA THR A 771 -66.71 48.56 14.37
C THR A 771 -65.29 48.41 13.84
N SER A 772 -64.94 47.26 13.27
CA SER A 772 -63.63 46.97 12.65
C SER A 772 -63.37 47.77 11.38
N GLY A 773 -64.43 48.29 10.74
CA GLY A 773 -64.35 48.92 9.42
C GLY A 773 -64.10 47.91 8.30
N GLY A 774 -64.64 46.70 8.42
CA GLY A 774 -64.42 45.58 7.50
C GLY A 774 -63.02 44.95 7.61
N ARG A 775 -62.50 44.84 8.84
CA ARG A 775 -61.25 44.13 9.15
C ARG A 775 -61.53 42.92 10.04
N ASP A 776 -60.61 41.97 10.05
CA ASP A 776 -60.72 40.75 10.87
C ASP A 776 -60.41 40.99 12.38
N TYR A 777 -60.25 42.26 12.79
CA TYR A 777 -59.88 42.68 14.14
C TYR A 777 -60.39 44.10 14.48
N VAL A 778 -60.62 44.37 15.76
CA VAL A 778 -60.99 45.68 16.33
C VAL A 778 -59.84 46.22 17.20
N THR A 779 -59.37 47.44 16.95
CA THR A 779 -58.37 48.09 17.81
C THR A 779 -59.00 48.69 19.07
N PHE A 780 -58.17 49.02 20.08
CA PHE A 780 -58.65 49.70 21.29
C PHE A 780 -59.39 51.02 21.01
N GLU A 781 -58.94 51.81 20.04
CA GLU A 781 -59.62 53.05 19.62
C GLU A 781 -61.04 52.78 19.07
N GLN A 782 -61.20 51.70 18.30
CA GLN A 782 -62.47 51.28 17.72
C GLN A 782 -63.40 50.69 18.79
N PHE A 783 -62.86 49.88 19.70
CA PHE A 783 -63.58 49.33 20.86
C PHE A 783 -64.12 50.45 21.76
N ILE A 784 -63.29 51.42 22.12
CA ILE A 784 -63.73 52.54 22.98
C ILE A 784 -64.80 53.39 22.30
N ARG A 785 -64.72 53.67 20.99
CA ARG A 785 -65.81 54.37 20.28
C ARG A 785 -67.12 53.57 20.32
N PHE A 786 -67.08 52.28 20.02
CA PHE A 786 -68.27 51.42 20.11
C PHE A 786 -68.86 51.41 21.53
N MET A 787 -68.02 51.34 22.57
CA MET A 787 -68.48 51.40 23.95
C MET A 787 -69.11 52.75 24.32
N VAL A 788 -68.61 53.87 23.81
CA VAL A 788 -69.25 55.20 23.98
C VAL A 788 -70.62 55.21 23.29
N ASP A 789 -70.66 54.92 21.98
CA ASP A 789 -71.86 54.98 21.15
C ASP A 789 -73.00 54.10 21.70
N VAL A 790 -72.69 52.96 22.33
CA VAL A 790 -73.66 52.01 22.90
C VAL A 790 -74.07 52.35 24.35
N THR A 791 -73.28 53.14 25.10
CA THR A 791 -73.57 53.44 26.53
C THR A 791 -74.12 54.84 26.80
N GLU A 792 -73.89 55.84 25.93
CA GLU A 792 -74.55 57.15 26.04
C GLU A 792 -76.08 57.03 25.88
N ASP A 793 -76.56 56.17 24.97
CA ASP A 793 -77.97 56.05 24.55
C ASP A 793 -78.90 55.34 25.57
N GLN A 794 -78.37 54.84 26.69
CA GLN A 794 -79.10 54.01 27.68
C GLN A 794 -79.57 54.76 28.93
N ASN A 795 -79.08 55.99 29.19
CA ASN A 795 -79.22 56.66 30.50
C ASN A 795 -79.77 58.10 30.43
N THR A 796 -80.49 58.46 29.36
CA THR A 796 -81.02 59.84 29.24
C THR A 796 -82.14 60.12 30.25
N ALA A 797 -82.21 61.35 30.77
CA ALA A 797 -83.17 61.70 31.80
C ALA A 797 -84.63 61.62 31.32
N GLU A 798 -84.90 61.87 30.03
CA GLU A 798 -86.19 61.65 29.39
C GLU A 798 -86.59 60.17 29.32
N GLN A 799 -85.66 59.24 29.06
CA GLN A 799 -85.92 57.79 29.10
C GLN A 799 -86.24 57.32 30.53
N VAL A 800 -85.52 57.83 31.54
CA VAL A 800 -85.78 57.54 32.95
C VAL A 800 -87.14 58.09 33.39
N TYR A 801 -87.49 59.31 32.96
CA TYR A 801 -88.81 59.91 33.19
C TYR A 801 -89.95 59.11 32.55
N GLN A 802 -89.77 58.66 31.31
CA GLN A 802 -90.76 57.80 30.63
C GLN A 802 -90.87 56.42 31.29
N SER A 803 -89.76 55.86 31.80
CA SER A 803 -89.76 54.63 32.60
C SER A 803 -90.59 54.77 33.89
N PHE A 804 -90.40 55.86 34.66
CA PHE A 804 -91.24 56.15 35.83
C PHE A 804 -92.72 56.29 35.48
N ARG A 805 -93.04 56.87 34.32
CA ARG A 805 -94.42 57.04 33.84
C ARG A 805 -95.08 55.73 33.44
N GLU A 806 -94.32 54.75 32.96
CA GLU A 806 -94.81 53.40 32.67
C GLU A 806 -94.97 52.57 33.96
N VAL A 807 -94.05 52.70 34.93
CA VAL A 807 -94.23 52.16 36.29
C VAL A 807 -95.46 52.77 37.00
N ALA A 808 -95.79 54.03 36.72
CA ALA A 808 -96.98 54.70 37.22
C ALA A 808 -98.31 54.26 36.56
N ASP A 809 -98.29 53.38 35.55
CA ASP A 809 -99.44 53.11 34.65
C ASP A 809 -100.10 54.40 34.12
N GLY A 810 -99.27 55.39 33.78
CA GLY A 810 -99.71 56.70 33.30
C GLY A 810 -100.31 57.65 34.35
N LYS A 811 -100.33 57.29 35.64
CA LYS A 811 -100.72 58.19 36.75
C LYS A 811 -99.72 59.37 36.87
N PRO A 812 -100.15 60.53 37.42
CA PRO A 812 -99.27 61.68 37.71
C PRO A 812 -98.50 61.54 39.05
N TYR A 813 -98.52 60.35 39.63
CA TYR A 813 -97.82 59.97 40.86
C TYR A 813 -97.53 58.47 40.81
N VAL A 814 -96.62 58.01 41.66
CA VAL A 814 -96.28 56.60 41.88
C VAL A 814 -96.54 56.24 43.34
N THR A 815 -97.06 55.05 43.64
CA THR A 815 -97.14 54.52 45.01
C THR A 815 -96.00 53.54 45.29
N GLU A 816 -95.72 53.28 46.57
CA GLU A 816 -94.80 52.21 46.99
C GLU A 816 -95.14 50.85 46.35
N MET A 817 -96.44 50.56 46.20
CA MET A 817 -96.90 49.29 45.63
C MET A 817 -96.58 49.19 44.14
N ASP A 818 -96.72 50.29 43.39
CA ASP A 818 -96.38 50.33 41.96
C ASP A 818 -94.87 50.09 41.76
N LEU A 819 -94.02 50.71 42.60
CA LEU A 819 -92.56 50.45 42.61
C LEU A 819 -92.24 48.97 42.92
N ARG A 820 -92.80 48.40 44.00
CA ARG A 820 -92.56 46.99 44.36
C ARG A 820 -93.07 46.01 43.29
N HIS A 821 -94.14 46.35 42.57
CA HIS A 821 -94.64 45.56 41.44
C HIS A 821 -93.78 45.68 40.17
N SER A 822 -93.03 46.76 39.99
CA SER A 822 -92.09 46.95 38.88
C SER A 822 -90.72 46.26 39.04
N LEU A 823 -90.56 45.40 40.07
CA LEU A 823 -89.34 44.65 40.39
C LEU A 823 -88.11 45.52 40.78
N VAL A 824 -88.31 46.79 41.13
CA VAL A 824 -87.25 47.63 41.72
C VAL A 824 -86.83 47.03 43.08
N PRO A 825 -85.53 46.92 43.40
CA PRO A 825 -85.09 46.36 44.68
C PRO A 825 -85.59 47.17 45.89
N ASP A 826 -86.03 46.48 46.95
CA ASP A 826 -86.60 47.11 48.15
C ASP A 826 -85.69 48.21 48.74
N GLU A 827 -84.37 48.01 48.73
CA GLU A 827 -83.36 48.97 49.21
C GLU A 827 -83.33 50.29 48.43
N VAL A 828 -83.76 50.27 47.16
CA VAL A 828 -83.86 51.45 46.29
C VAL A 828 -85.23 52.11 46.44
N ILE A 829 -86.29 51.32 46.66
CA ILE A 829 -87.66 51.82 46.91
C ILE A 829 -87.70 52.65 48.18
N ASP A 830 -87.09 52.17 49.27
CA ASP A 830 -87.05 52.89 50.54
C ASP A 830 -86.31 54.24 50.41
N GLN A 831 -85.24 54.31 49.58
CA GLN A 831 -84.53 55.57 49.27
C GLN A 831 -85.37 56.51 48.39
N LEU A 832 -86.02 55.99 47.34
CA LEU A 832 -86.90 56.78 46.46
C LEU A 832 -88.07 57.40 47.25
N ILE A 833 -88.59 56.69 48.26
CA ILE A 833 -89.64 57.16 49.17
C ILE A 833 -89.16 58.28 50.11
N GLU A 834 -87.90 58.29 50.53
CA GLU A 834 -87.33 59.37 51.36
C GLU A 834 -87.04 60.64 50.53
N ILE A 835 -86.69 60.50 49.25
CA ILE A 835 -86.19 61.59 48.41
C ILE A 835 -87.30 62.21 47.53
N MET A 836 -88.29 61.44 47.05
CA MET A 836 -89.35 61.97 46.18
C MET A 836 -90.36 62.86 46.94
N PRO A 837 -90.82 63.99 46.37
CA PRO A 837 -91.87 64.81 46.96
C PRO A 837 -93.20 64.05 47.10
N ALA A 838 -93.95 64.31 48.17
CA ALA A 838 -95.31 63.79 48.31
C ALA A 838 -96.29 64.50 47.36
N HIS A 839 -97.06 63.73 46.59
CA HIS A 839 -98.02 64.27 45.64
C HIS A 839 -99.15 65.04 46.35
N SER A 840 -99.62 66.13 45.72
CA SER A 840 -100.63 67.05 46.29
C SER A 840 -101.79 67.35 45.34
N GLY A 841 -101.94 66.57 44.26
CA GLY A 841 -103.04 66.68 43.30
C GLY A 841 -104.31 65.94 43.74
N PRO A 842 -105.32 65.85 42.85
CA PRO A 842 -106.56 65.14 43.13
C PRO A 842 -106.41 63.61 42.93
N ASP A 843 -106.53 62.84 44.02
CA ASP A 843 -106.51 61.37 44.00
C ASP A 843 -107.41 60.76 42.91
N MET A 844 -106.93 59.73 42.22
CA MET A 844 -107.82 58.77 41.55
C MET A 844 -108.60 57.96 42.59
N SER A 845 -109.81 57.52 42.27
CA SER A 845 -110.74 56.92 43.24
C SER A 845 -110.30 55.59 43.87
N GLU A 846 -109.22 54.98 43.36
CA GLU A 846 -108.75 53.65 43.74
C GLU A 846 -107.56 53.70 44.72
N ASP A 847 -106.69 54.72 44.63
CA ASP A 847 -105.47 54.88 45.46
C ASP A 847 -105.70 55.70 46.75
N ARG A 848 -106.98 55.90 47.12
CA ARG A 848 -107.40 57.00 48.00
C ARG A 848 -107.02 56.78 49.48
N GLY A 849 -106.01 57.51 49.94
CA GLY A 849 -105.51 57.46 51.32
C GLY A 849 -104.20 56.69 51.51
N MET A 850 -103.57 56.24 50.42
CA MET A 850 -102.20 55.72 50.41
C MET A 850 -101.18 56.87 50.22
N PRO A 851 -99.92 56.72 50.64
CA PRO A 851 -98.84 57.63 50.26
C PRO A 851 -98.61 57.60 48.75
N GLN A 852 -98.52 58.80 48.14
CA GLN A 852 -98.31 59.01 46.71
C GLN A 852 -97.08 59.91 46.53
N TYR A 853 -96.22 59.57 45.57
CA TYR A 853 -94.94 60.23 45.32
C TYR A 853 -94.93 60.85 43.92
N ASP A 854 -94.55 62.12 43.83
CA ASP A 854 -94.56 62.90 42.61
C ASP A 854 -93.22 62.77 41.86
N TYR A 855 -93.12 61.71 41.07
CA TYR A 855 -91.99 61.47 40.18
C TYR A 855 -91.86 62.56 39.10
N ILE A 856 -92.92 63.30 38.76
CA ILE A 856 -92.88 64.33 37.74
C ILE A 856 -92.13 65.55 38.29
N SER A 857 -92.56 66.08 39.44
CA SER A 857 -91.86 67.17 40.13
C SER A 857 -90.42 66.78 40.52
N PHE A 858 -90.17 65.50 40.81
CA PHE A 858 -88.83 64.98 41.10
C PHE A 858 -87.92 64.98 39.86
N MET A 859 -88.36 64.39 38.75
CA MET A 859 -87.58 64.31 37.52
C MET A 859 -87.45 65.66 36.82
N GLU A 860 -88.49 66.49 36.79
CA GLU A 860 -88.39 67.87 36.27
C GLU A 860 -87.34 68.68 37.04
N LYS A 861 -87.20 68.48 38.35
CA LYS A 861 -86.16 69.14 39.14
C LYS A 861 -84.75 68.67 38.71
N LEU A 862 -84.52 67.37 38.57
CA LEU A 862 -83.23 66.81 38.16
C LEU A 862 -82.83 67.22 36.73
N ILE A 863 -83.79 67.19 35.80
CA ILE A 863 -83.60 67.64 34.40
C ILE A 863 -83.27 69.14 34.35
N ASN A 864 -83.93 69.98 35.15
CA ASN A 864 -83.62 71.40 35.22
C ASN A 864 -82.30 71.70 35.94
N GLU A 865 -81.87 70.88 36.91
CA GLU A 865 -80.56 71.05 37.55
C GLU A 865 -79.41 70.74 36.58
N GLN A 866 -79.49 69.67 35.77
CA GLN A 866 -78.50 69.39 34.71
C GLN A 866 -78.37 70.53 33.68
N ASN A 867 -79.49 71.14 33.27
CA ASN A 867 -79.46 72.27 32.34
C ASN A 867 -78.79 73.53 32.95
N ASN A 868 -78.89 73.75 34.27
CA ASN A 868 -78.23 74.88 34.94
C ASN A 868 -76.73 74.65 35.19
N GLU A 869 -76.28 73.39 35.28
CA GLU A 869 -74.84 73.09 35.37
C GLU A 869 -74.11 73.33 34.03
N GLN A 870 -74.74 73.03 32.88
CA GLN A 870 -74.18 73.34 31.56
C GLN A 870 -74.02 74.86 31.32
N ASP A 871 -75.00 75.69 31.71
CA ASP A 871 -74.87 77.16 31.65
C ASP A 871 -73.82 77.71 32.64
N SER A 872 -73.46 76.93 33.68
CA SER A 872 -72.46 77.33 34.68
C SER A 872 -71.02 77.17 34.20
N GLU A 873 -70.70 76.11 33.44
CA GLU A 873 -69.36 75.92 32.87
C GLU A 873 -69.05 76.91 31.74
N ALA A 874 -70.07 77.33 30.98
CA ALA A 874 -69.96 78.32 29.92
C ALA A 874 -69.39 79.69 30.38
N THR A 875 -69.37 79.97 31.69
CA THR A 875 -68.99 81.28 32.25
C THR A 875 -67.58 81.31 32.88
N GLN A 876 -66.76 80.26 32.77
CA GLN A 876 -65.35 80.26 33.23
C GLN A 876 -64.29 80.30 32.10
N SER A 877 -64.61 80.90 30.95
CA SER A 877 -63.68 81.09 29.83
C SER A 877 -63.34 82.57 29.56
N SER A 878 -62.81 83.29 30.56
CA SER A 878 -62.20 84.62 30.33
C SER A 878 -61.25 85.11 31.44
N ASN A 879 -59.93 84.90 31.27
CA ASN A 879 -58.87 85.80 31.77
C ASN A 879 -57.52 85.47 31.08
N PRO A 880 -56.54 86.40 31.01
CA PRO A 880 -55.69 86.53 29.82
C PRO A 880 -54.23 86.08 30.00
N GLU A 881 -53.53 85.98 28.86
CA GLU A 881 -52.07 85.78 28.78
C GLU A 881 -51.25 86.86 29.51
N PRO A 882 -50.14 86.48 30.17
CA PRO A 882 -49.06 87.40 30.52
C PRO A 882 -47.95 87.40 29.46
N GLN A 883 -48.09 88.20 28.40
CA GLN A 883 -47.02 88.37 27.39
C GLN A 883 -45.87 89.26 27.88
N SER A 884 -44.61 88.83 27.70
CA SER A 884 -43.46 89.71 27.43
C SER A 884 -42.19 88.91 27.04
N PRO A 885 -41.25 89.48 26.25
CA PRO A 885 -41.42 90.46 25.17
C PRO A 885 -40.77 90.02 23.82
N HIS A 886 -41.17 90.68 22.73
CA HIS A 886 -40.60 90.49 21.38
C HIS A 886 -39.24 91.20 21.16
N THR A 887 -38.72 91.07 19.92
CA THR A 887 -37.58 91.73 19.23
C THR A 887 -36.23 91.00 19.32
N ASN A 888 -35.40 90.88 18.27
CA ASN A 888 -35.47 91.07 16.79
C ASN A 888 -34.38 90.13 16.17
N GLY A 889 -34.29 89.79 14.89
CA GLY A 889 -34.97 90.22 13.66
C GLY A 889 -33.96 90.27 12.49
N VAL A 890 -34.41 90.03 11.24
CA VAL A 890 -33.63 89.70 10.01
C VAL A 890 -33.18 88.25 9.94
#